data_AF-A0A937Y8P1-F1
#
_entry.id   AF-A0A937Y8P1-F1
#
_cell.length_a   1.000
_cell.length_b   1.000
_cell.length_c   1.000
_cell.angle_alpha   90.00
_cell.angle_beta   90.00
_cell.angle_gamma   90.00
#
_symmetry.space_group_name_H-M   'P 1'
#
loop_
_entity.id
_entity.type
_entity.pdbx_description
1 polymer ?
#
loop_
_entity_poly.entity_id
_entity_poly.type
_entity_poly.pdbx_seq_one_letter_code
_entity_poly.pdbx_strand_id
1 'polypeptide(L)'
;MSAPRIVSLVPSLTELVCALGRADWLVGRTGFCIHPAHELARIPKVGGTKTVNIERIRRLAPTHLIVNIDENEKPTVDALAAFIPNVVVTHPIAVEDNFALYDRFGRLFDAQARAADLCAQLARTLDELARHRFDRLPVVYLIWNDPWMTLSADTFIARMLACVGIDAKAPATSGAVRYPSLACESIPALGVDAVLLSSEPCRFRVADRALLRQAWIDQARQPVPILGIDGEMTSWYGPRAIEGLRYLLGFRRRLERRLSARQGVGHRPLSTTRSGAAQAGLLLTAGVLLTTLVGCSTAPPVPSSPGSPPATTSADPGSQAPASASGSPPSRGRFYLDDGPGDRPLAELQKVPDAVPRAEPLHSRANRPYTIFGRTYVPMTQIEPFRERGMATWYGRRYHGRPTSIGEPYDMYSMTAAHPTLPLPSYARVTNLRTGRSVVVRVNDRGPFLHGRVIDLSYAAAAKLAAALPGSAEVEVELITRFDEVPVAATGLASAAPAAAPAAPAAQPVAAVSAPVSSAASAPTPAAASSQVLVIPVSLPSAPAVIASAVPTAPAAPTAPLTSASPPATSALAPGRYVQLGAYQSQEGAEAALAQLRARGLPEPVSVRRDGSWHKLVAGPYAQAADAQDAQRRLRAATGIDAFVLLRQP
;
A
#
# COMPACT_ATOMS: atom_id res chain seq x y z
N MET A 1 16.60 23.62 -21.52
CA MET A 1 15.77 23.63 -20.29
C MET A 1 16.61 23.07 -19.15
N SER A 2 16.31 23.41 -17.89
CA SER A 2 16.99 22.79 -16.74
C SER A 2 16.56 21.32 -16.58
N ALA A 3 17.45 20.47 -16.07
CA ALA A 3 17.13 19.06 -15.83
C ALA A 3 16.00 18.91 -14.79
N PRO A 4 15.02 18.03 -15.01
CA PRO A 4 13.97 17.77 -14.02
C PRO A 4 14.54 17.39 -12.65
N ARG A 5 13.94 17.99 -11.62
CA ARG A 5 14.10 17.60 -10.22
C ARG A 5 12.80 16.94 -9.78
N ILE A 6 12.82 15.62 -9.62
CA ILE A 6 11.65 14.77 -9.45
C ILE A 6 11.53 14.34 -7.98
N VAL A 7 10.35 14.52 -7.38
CA VAL A 7 9.95 13.81 -6.16
C VAL A 7 8.89 12.79 -6.53
N SER A 8 9.16 11.51 -6.24
CA SER A 8 8.21 10.42 -6.50
C SER A 8 7.59 9.90 -5.22
N LEU A 9 6.27 9.96 -5.11
CA LEU A 9 5.50 9.51 -3.95
C LEU A 9 4.92 8.10 -4.12
N VAL A 10 5.40 7.36 -5.12
CA VAL A 10 4.85 6.09 -5.60
C VAL A 10 6.00 5.10 -5.87
N PRO A 11 6.08 3.93 -5.21
CA PRO A 11 7.18 2.98 -5.36
C PRO A 11 7.37 2.49 -6.80
N SER A 12 6.30 2.00 -7.43
CA SER A 12 6.27 1.45 -8.78
C SER A 12 6.69 2.45 -9.87
N LEU A 13 6.32 3.72 -9.73
CA LEU A 13 6.73 4.78 -10.65
C LEU A 13 8.14 5.31 -10.37
N THR A 14 8.64 5.15 -9.13
CA THR A 14 10.05 5.41 -8.85
C THR A 14 10.92 4.41 -9.60
N GLU A 15 10.52 3.13 -9.61
CA GLU A 15 11.15 2.10 -10.44
C GLU A 15 11.03 2.42 -11.95
N LEU A 16 9.87 2.90 -12.43
CA LEU A 16 9.73 3.35 -13.83
C LEU A 16 10.74 4.45 -14.21
N VAL A 17 10.92 5.46 -13.35
CA VAL A 17 11.91 6.54 -13.58
C VAL A 17 13.34 5.99 -13.63
N CYS A 18 13.67 4.97 -12.83
CA CYS A 18 14.97 4.30 -12.87
C CYS A 18 15.15 3.48 -14.15
N ALA A 19 14.14 2.69 -14.56
CA ALA A 19 14.16 1.93 -15.81
C ALA A 19 14.35 2.82 -17.05
N LEU A 20 13.72 4.00 -17.05
CA LEU A 20 13.91 5.04 -18.07
C LEU A 20 15.28 5.73 -18.03
N GLY A 21 16.15 5.39 -17.08
CA GLY A 21 17.50 5.95 -16.98
C GLY A 21 17.53 7.39 -16.48
N ARG A 22 16.62 7.72 -15.56
CA ARG A 22 16.40 9.08 -15.02
C ARG A 22 16.43 9.11 -13.49
N ALA A 23 17.11 8.14 -12.87
CA ALA A 23 17.32 8.12 -11.42
C ALA A 23 18.20 9.28 -10.92
N ASP A 24 19.06 9.83 -11.79
CA ASP A 24 19.82 11.06 -11.55
C ASP A 24 18.93 12.30 -11.34
N TRP A 25 17.68 12.27 -11.84
CA TRP A 25 16.70 13.35 -11.68
C TRP A 25 15.84 13.21 -10.42
N LEU A 26 15.90 12.06 -9.73
CA LEU A 26 15.18 11.85 -8.48
C LEU A 26 15.88 12.59 -7.33
N VAL A 27 15.24 13.64 -6.81
CA VAL A 27 15.72 14.39 -5.63
C VAL A 27 15.04 13.96 -4.33
N GLY A 28 13.94 13.19 -4.40
CA GLY A 28 13.28 12.62 -3.23
C GLY A 28 12.29 11.49 -3.58
N ARG A 29 12.09 10.58 -2.63
CA ARG A 29 11.23 9.39 -2.81
C ARG A 29 10.58 8.93 -1.49
N THR A 30 9.60 8.04 -1.50
CA THR A 30 9.04 7.49 -0.24
C THR A 30 10.00 6.51 0.45
N GLY A 31 9.71 6.16 1.71
CA GLY A 31 10.39 5.08 2.43
C GLY A 31 10.23 3.71 1.78
N PHE A 32 9.15 3.50 1.02
CA PHE A 32 8.77 2.25 0.34
C PHE A 32 9.39 2.11 -1.06
N CYS A 33 9.87 3.20 -1.66
CA CYS A 33 10.66 3.10 -2.90
C CYS A 33 12.02 2.45 -2.58
N ILE A 34 12.13 1.15 -2.83
CA ILE A 34 13.34 0.34 -2.55
C ILE A 34 13.92 -0.35 -3.80
N HIS A 35 13.22 -0.30 -4.95
CA HIS A 35 13.68 -0.88 -6.22
C HIS A 35 14.00 0.22 -7.26
N PRO A 36 15.15 0.14 -7.96
CA PRO A 36 16.31 -0.69 -7.68
C PRO A 36 17.16 -0.13 -6.52
N ALA A 37 17.53 -0.98 -5.56
CA ALA A 37 18.12 -0.52 -4.29
C ALA A 37 19.43 0.25 -4.43
N HIS A 38 20.24 -0.07 -5.44
CA HIS A 38 21.56 0.55 -5.65
C HIS A 38 21.47 1.99 -6.16
N GLU A 39 20.49 2.29 -7.03
CA GLU A 39 20.21 3.66 -7.49
C GLU A 39 19.52 4.47 -6.38
N LEU A 40 18.52 3.87 -5.70
CA LEU A 40 17.73 4.55 -4.66
C LEU A 40 18.45 4.76 -3.32
N ALA A 41 19.63 4.16 -3.12
CA ALA A 41 20.41 4.27 -1.89
C ALA A 41 20.77 5.72 -1.53
N ARG A 42 21.09 6.55 -2.53
CA ARG A 42 21.52 7.95 -2.34
C ARG A 42 20.36 8.95 -2.31
N ILE A 43 19.17 8.55 -2.76
CA ILE A 43 18.04 9.47 -2.95
C ILE A 43 17.27 9.64 -1.63
N PRO A 44 17.09 10.88 -1.12
CA PRO A 44 16.44 11.15 0.16
C PRO A 44 15.03 10.58 0.31
N LYS A 45 14.75 10.01 1.48
CA LYS A 45 13.39 9.62 1.90
C LYS A 45 12.60 10.86 2.32
N VAL A 46 11.41 11.06 1.76
CA VAL A 46 10.51 12.19 2.08
C VAL A 46 9.30 11.82 2.94
N GLY A 47 9.13 10.55 3.33
CA GLY A 47 8.02 10.07 4.17
C GLY A 47 7.44 8.76 3.65
N GLY A 48 6.24 8.38 4.10
CA GLY A 48 5.46 7.29 3.48
C GLY A 48 4.72 7.75 2.21
N THR A 49 3.89 6.89 1.62
CA THR A 49 3.00 7.25 0.49
C THR A 49 1.85 8.17 0.92
N LYS A 50 1.29 7.92 2.12
CA LYS A 50 0.24 8.74 2.76
C LYS A 50 0.77 9.69 3.86
N THR A 51 2.02 9.55 4.27
CA THR A 51 2.63 10.29 5.39
C THR A 51 3.90 11.03 4.94
N VAL A 52 3.75 11.94 3.97
CA VAL A 52 4.85 12.73 3.40
C VAL A 52 5.20 13.94 4.26
N ASN A 53 6.49 14.27 4.32
CA ASN A 53 7.00 15.46 4.98
C ASN A 53 7.09 16.60 3.96
N ILE A 54 6.03 17.41 3.90
CA ILE A 54 5.88 18.53 2.94
C ILE A 54 7.08 19.49 3.01
N GLU A 55 7.54 19.86 4.21
CA GLU A 55 8.64 20.81 4.36
C GLU A 55 10.01 20.24 3.94
N ARG A 56 10.22 18.93 4.08
CA ARG A 56 11.38 18.25 3.47
C ARG A 56 11.29 18.27 1.95
N ILE A 57 10.10 18.09 1.38
CA ILE A 57 9.88 18.19 -0.08
C ILE A 57 10.12 19.63 -0.55
N ARG A 58 9.61 20.64 0.16
CA ARG A 58 9.84 22.07 -0.14
C ARG A 58 11.33 22.41 -0.21
N ARG A 59 12.12 21.96 0.77
CA ARG A 59 13.59 22.16 0.79
C ARG A 59 14.35 21.46 -0.34
N LEU A 60 13.77 20.44 -0.98
CA LEU A 60 14.38 19.80 -2.15
C LEU A 60 14.18 20.60 -3.44
N ALA A 61 13.38 21.68 -3.43
CA ALA A 61 13.04 22.49 -4.59
C ALA A 61 12.75 21.63 -5.86
N PRO A 62 11.78 20.70 -5.80
CA PRO A 62 11.45 19.87 -6.93
C PRO A 62 10.67 20.65 -7.98
N THR A 63 10.87 20.25 -9.24
CA THR A 63 10.14 20.76 -10.40
C THR A 63 8.97 19.86 -10.79
N HIS A 64 9.05 18.58 -10.42
CA HIS A 64 8.10 17.52 -10.79
C HIS A 64 7.72 16.70 -9.56
N LEU A 65 6.42 16.44 -9.41
CA LEU A 65 5.85 15.55 -8.41
C LEU A 65 5.16 14.38 -9.10
N ILE A 66 5.48 13.14 -8.75
CA ILE A 66 4.81 11.94 -9.26
C ILE A 66 3.93 11.35 -8.15
N VAL A 67 2.62 11.19 -8.45
CA VAL A 67 1.60 10.71 -7.51
C VAL A 67 0.61 9.74 -8.18
N ASN A 68 -0.09 8.95 -7.37
CA ASN A 68 -1.15 8.05 -7.80
C ASN A 68 -2.42 8.22 -6.94
N ILE A 69 -3.58 8.08 -7.59
CA ILE A 69 -4.91 8.29 -6.97
C ILE A 69 -5.21 7.33 -5.80
N ASP A 70 -4.69 6.10 -5.78
CA ASP A 70 -4.89 5.15 -4.67
C ASP A 70 -3.87 5.32 -3.52
N GLU A 71 -2.69 5.85 -3.85
CA GLU A 71 -1.56 5.88 -2.93
C GLU A 71 -1.50 7.18 -2.14
N ASN A 72 -1.79 8.32 -2.77
CA ASN A 72 -1.55 9.65 -2.20
C ASN A 72 -2.87 10.42 -1.98
N GLU A 73 -3.05 10.97 -0.78
CA GLU A 73 -4.28 11.66 -0.39
C GLU A 73 -4.39 13.04 -1.06
N LYS A 74 -5.55 13.35 -1.67
CA LYS A 74 -5.75 14.59 -2.44
C LYS A 74 -5.34 15.86 -1.68
N PRO A 75 -5.71 16.09 -0.40
CA PRO A 75 -5.32 17.31 0.32
C PRO A 75 -3.80 17.48 0.44
N THR A 76 -3.07 16.37 0.58
CA THR A 76 -1.61 16.35 0.60
C THR A 76 -1.02 16.67 -0.77
N VAL A 77 -1.61 16.14 -1.85
CA VAL A 77 -1.20 16.47 -3.23
C VAL A 77 -1.46 17.95 -3.54
N ASP A 78 -2.62 18.48 -3.15
CA ASP A 78 -2.98 19.90 -3.33
C ASP A 78 -1.99 20.83 -2.60
N ALA A 79 -1.60 20.49 -1.37
CA ALA A 79 -0.61 21.25 -0.59
C ALA A 79 0.80 21.22 -1.20
N LEU A 80 1.16 20.15 -1.91
CA LEU A 80 2.42 20.06 -2.67
C LEU A 80 2.33 20.82 -4.00
N ALA A 81 1.20 20.71 -4.71
CA ALA A 81 0.95 21.41 -5.97
C ALA A 81 1.03 22.94 -5.84
N ALA A 82 0.79 23.48 -4.63
CA ALA A 82 0.94 24.90 -4.32
C ALA A 82 2.37 25.45 -4.51
N PHE A 83 3.41 24.59 -4.59
CA PHE A 83 4.79 25.02 -4.82
C PHE A 83 5.60 24.13 -5.79
N ILE A 84 5.04 23.03 -6.29
CA ILE A 84 5.68 22.18 -7.30
C ILE A 84 4.96 22.39 -8.64
N PRO A 85 5.64 22.93 -9.68
CA PRO A 85 4.96 23.43 -10.88
C PRO A 85 4.37 22.32 -11.77
N ASN A 86 4.97 21.11 -11.78
CA ASN A 86 4.50 20.00 -12.61
C ASN A 86 4.07 18.83 -11.71
N VAL A 87 2.77 18.48 -11.73
CA VAL A 87 2.23 17.35 -10.96
C VAL A 87 1.73 16.27 -11.92
N VAL A 88 2.39 15.11 -11.89
CA VAL A 88 2.07 13.94 -12.69
C VAL A 88 1.17 13.03 -11.86
N VAL A 89 -0.14 13.12 -12.11
CA VAL A 89 -1.15 12.24 -11.50
C VAL A 89 -1.34 11.00 -12.37
N THR A 90 -1.27 9.83 -11.76
CA THR A 90 -1.46 8.54 -12.43
C THR A 90 -2.61 7.75 -11.82
N HIS A 91 -3.25 6.92 -12.64
CA HIS A 91 -4.26 5.96 -12.18
C HIS A 91 -4.40 4.77 -13.16
N PRO A 92 -3.40 3.87 -13.28
CA PRO A 92 -3.55 2.66 -14.09
C PRO A 92 -4.63 1.75 -13.49
N ILE A 93 -5.53 1.26 -14.33
CA ILE A 93 -6.64 0.37 -13.99
C ILE A 93 -6.45 -0.98 -14.66
N ALA A 94 -6.09 -0.98 -15.94
CA ALA A 94 -5.81 -2.16 -16.75
C ALA A 94 -4.30 -2.34 -16.93
N VAL A 95 -3.88 -3.53 -17.34
CA VAL A 95 -2.45 -3.84 -17.60
C VAL A 95 -1.97 -3.05 -18.81
N GLU A 96 -2.85 -2.86 -19.79
CA GLU A 96 -2.66 -2.13 -21.03
C GLU A 96 -2.46 -0.61 -20.80
N ASP A 97 -2.92 -0.05 -19.68
CA ASP A 97 -2.68 1.37 -19.35
C ASP A 97 -1.18 1.67 -19.20
N ASN A 98 -0.36 0.65 -18.95
CA ASN A 98 1.10 0.77 -18.90
C ASN A 98 1.70 1.23 -20.25
N PHE A 99 1.11 0.91 -21.41
CA PHE A 99 1.60 1.44 -22.69
C PHE A 99 1.55 2.97 -22.72
N ALA A 100 0.41 3.54 -22.33
CA ALA A 100 0.22 4.99 -22.26
C ALA A 100 0.96 5.63 -21.08
N LEU A 101 1.30 4.87 -20.04
CA LEU A 101 2.18 5.31 -18.95
C LEU A 101 3.63 5.42 -19.42
N TYR A 102 4.15 4.40 -20.10
CA TYR A 102 5.52 4.36 -20.62
C TYR A 102 5.75 5.47 -21.64
N ASP A 103 4.88 5.62 -22.66
CA ASP A 103 5.01 6.69 -23.67
C ASP A 103 5.02 8.09 -23.02
N ARG A 104 4.09 8.36 -22.08
CA ARG A 104 4.02 9.65 -21.39
C ARG A 104 5.25 9.94 -20.54
N PHE A 105 5.73 8.97 -19.75
CA PHE A 105 6.96 9.15 -18.97
C PHE A 105 8.20 9.25 -19.88
N GLY A 106 8.23 8.51 -20.99
CA GLY A 106 9.29 8.58 -22.00
C GLY A 106 9.36 9.93 -22.69
N ARG A 107 8.21 10.58 -22.99
CA ARG A 107 8.19 11.96 -23.52
C ARG A 107 8.54 12.98 -22.46
N LEU A 108 7.94 12.87 -21.27
CA LEU A 108 8.13 13.82 -20.17
C LEU A 108 9.59 13.86 -19.68
N PHE A 109 10.27 12.71 -19.70
CA PHE A 109 11.64 12.59 -19.20
C PHE A 109 12.70 12.27 -20.28
N ASP A 110 12.39 12.57 -21.54
CA ASP A 110 13.31 12.41 -22.69
C ASP A 110 14.00 11.03 -22.73
N ALA A 111 13.19 9.98 -22.62
CA ALA A 111 13.57 8.57 -22.53
C ALA A 111 12.70 7.69 -23.45
N GLN A 112 12.25 8.24 -24.58
CA GLN A 112 11.29 7.67 -25.53
C GLN A 112 11.75 6.29 -26.06
N ALA A 113 13.06 6.10 -26.29
CA ALA A 113 13.61 4.81 -26.73
C ALA A 113 13.41 3.71 -25.67
N ARG A 114 13.78 3.97 -24.41
CA ARG A 114 13.57 3.03 -23.28
C ARG A 114 12.10 2.80 -22.99
N ALA A 115 11.25 3.81 -23.18
CA ALA A 115 9.79 3.65 -23.10
C ALA A 115 9.26 2.71 -24.20
N ALA A 116 9.77 2.83 -25.44
CA ALA A 116 9.43 1.91 -26.52
C ALA A 116 9.89 0.47 -26.23
N ASP A 117 11.05 0.28 -25.61
CA ASP A 117 11.52 -1.04 -25.16
C ASP A 117 10.60 -1.65 -24.09
N LEU A 118 10.10 -0.85 -23.14
CA LEU A 118 9.12 -1.29 -22.14
C LEU A 118 7.78 -1.66 -22.78
N CYS A 119 7.28 -0.85 -23.73
CA CYS A 119 6.11 -1.19 -24.54
C CYS A 119 6.30 -2.53 -25.28
N ALA A 120 7.43 -2.71 -25.97
CA ALA A 120 7.71 -3.93 -26.73
C ALA A 120 7.83 -5.16 -25.83
N GLN A 121 8.38 -5.02 -24.61
CA GLN A 121 8.42 -6.08 -23.60
C GLN A 121 7.03 -6.43 -23.06
N LEU A 122 6.19 -5.44 -22.78
CA LEU A 122 4.81 -5.66 -22.32
C LEU A 122 3.97 -6.37 -23.39
N ALA A 123 4.02 -5.89 -24.64
CA ALA A 123 3.33 -6.51 -25.77
C ALA A 123 3.69 -8.00 -25.93
N ARG A 124 4.99 -8.33 -26.00
CA ARG A 124 5.46 -9.73 -26.07
C ARG A 124 4.97 -10.60 -24.91
N THR A 125 4.79 -10.02 -23.73
CA THR A 125 4.37 -10.75 -22.52
C THR A 125 2.85 -10.97 -22.50
N LEU A 126 2.07 -10.01 -23.02
CA LEU A 126 0.63 -10.19 -23.25
C LEU A 126 0.37 -11.21 -24.38
N ASP A 127 1.16 -11.18 -25.45
CA ASP A 127 1.10 -12.16 -26.55
C ASP A 127 1.47 -13.58 -26.08
N GLU A 128 2.42 -13.72 -25.14
CA GLU A 128 2.72 -14.99 -24.48
C GLU A 128 1.53 -15.47 -23.65
N LEU A 129 0.93 -14.57 -22.86
CA LEU A 129 -0.20 -14.87 -22.00
C LEU A 129 -1.43 -15.33 -22.80
N ALA A 130 -1.73 -14.67 -23.93
CA ALA A 130 -2.88 -14.92 -24.78
C ALA A 130 -2.87 -16.33 -25.44
N ARG A 131 -1.71 -17.02 -25.46
CA ARG A 131 -1.60 -18.41 -25.91
C ARG A 131 -2.12 -19.41 -24.88
N HIS A 132 -2.30 -18.99 -23.62
CA HIS A 132 -2.86 -19.80 -22.57
C HIS A 132 -4.36 -19.56 -22.42
N ARG A 133 -5.11 -20.64 -22.20
CA ARG A 133 -6.51 -20.58 -21.79
C ARG A 133 -6.59 -20.88 -20.30
N PHE A 134 -7.36 -20.07 -19.58
CA PHE A 134 -7.59 -20.23 -18.14
C PHE A 134 -9.08 -20.30 -17.87
N ASP A 135 -9.50 -21.34 -17.15
CA ASP A 135 -10.84 -21.37 -16.57
C ASP A 135 -10.96 -20.29 -15.49
N ARG A 136 -12.16 -19.71 -15.36
CA ARG A 136 -12.44 -18.71 -14.32
C ARG A 136 -12.31 -19.34 -12.93
N LEU A 137 -11.49 -18.74 -12.09
CA LEU A 137 -11.27 -19.19 -10.72
C LEU A 137 -11.70 -18.10 -9.72
N PRO A 138 -12.87 -18.22 -9.07
CA PRO A 138 -13.31 -17.27 -8.05
C PRO A 138 -12.41 -17.33 -6.82
N VAL A 139 -11.84 -16.19 -6.40
CA VAL A 139 -11.00 -16.07 -5.20
C VAL A 139 -11.40 -14.87 -4.36
N VAL A 140 -11.12 -14.88 -3.05
CA VAL A 140 -10.96 -13.62 -2.31
C VAL A 140 -9.48 -13.28 -2.24
N TYR A 141 -9.12 -12.03 -2.57
CA TYR A 141 -7.77 -11.51 -2.43
C TYR A 141 -7.76 -10.49 -1.30
N LEU A 142 -6.95 -10.72 -0.26
CA LEU A 142 -6.87 -9.85 0.90
C LEU A 142 -5.62 -8.99 0.86
N ILE A 143 -5.81 -7.66 0.96
CA ILE A 143 -4.74 -6.64 1.02
C ILE A 143 -4.45 -6.17 2.45
N TRP A 144 -5.40 -6.34 3.37
CA TRP A 144 -5.33 -5.87 4.75
C TRP A 144 -6.16 -6.76 5.69
N ASN A 145 -5.87 -6.72 7.00
CA ASN A 145 -6.52 -7.53 8.04
C ASN A 145 -7.13 -6.73 9.21
N ASP A 146 -6.96 -5.40 9.27
CA ASP A 146 -7.62 -4.53 10.27
C ASP A 146 -8.08 -3.17 9.67
N PRO A 147 -9.34 -3.07 9.19
CA PRO A 147 -10.28 -4.17 8.98
C PRO A 147 -9.78 -5.12 7.89
N TRP A 148 -10.36 -6.32 7.78
CA TRP A 148 -10.12 -7.15 6.60
C TRP A 148 -10.60 -6.41 5.35
N MET A 149 -9.75 -6.32 4.34
CA MET A 149 -10.05 -5.60 3.09
C MET A 149 -9.73 -6.47 1.88
N THR A 150 -10.67 -6.50 0.93
CA THR A 150 -10.53 -7.11 -0.40
C THR A 150 -10.47 -5.99 -1.46
N LEU A 151 -10.61 -6.37 -2.73
CA LEU A 151 -10.51 -5.49 -3.89
C LEU A 151 -11.70 -5.66 -4.83
N SER A 152 -12.14 -4.54 -5.39
CA SER A 152 -13.22 -4.47 -6.38
C SER A 152 -12.69 -4.70 -7.80
N ALA A 153 -13.59 -5.07 -8.72
CA ALA A 153 -13.27 -5.45 -10.10
C ALA A 153 -12.71 -4.30 -10.97
N ASP A 154 -12.71 -3.07 -10.48
CA ASP A 154 -12.13 -1.89 -11.09
C ASP A 154 -10.72 -1.57 -10.57
N THR A 155 -10.13 -2.39 -9.70
CA THR A 155 -8.74 -2.23 -9.22
C THR A 155 -7.71 -2.79 -10.20
N PHE A 156 -6.50 -2.20 -10.20
CA PHE A 156 -5.37 -2.71 -10.99
C PHE A 156 -5.07 -4.18 -10.65
N ILE A 157 -5.07 -4.52 -9.36
CA ILE A 157 -4.87 -5.90 -8.88
C ILE A 157 -5.93 -6.85 -9.45
N ALA A 158 -7.22 -6.47 -9.47
CA ALA A 158 -8.27 -7.31 -10.07
C ALA A 158 -8.02 -7.57 -11.56
N ARG A 159 -7.60 -6.55 -12.31
CA ARG A 159 -7.30 -6.68 -13.74
C ARG A 159 -6.05 -7.51 -13.99
N MET A 160 -5.01 -7.31 -13.19
CA MET A 160 -3.77 -8.09 -13.21
C MET A 160 -4.05 -9.59 -13.00
N LEU A 161 -4.91 -9.93 -12.03
CA LEU A 161 -5.35 -11.30 -11.75
C LEU A 161 -6.24 -11.89 -12.86
N ALA A 162 -7.14 -11.08 -13.42
CA ALA A 162 -8.06 -11.50 -14.48
C ALA A 162 -7.33 -11.95 -15.75
N CYS A 163 -6.13 -11.42 -16.02
CA CYS A 163 -5.27 -11.85 -17.12
C CYS A 163 -4.93 -13.36 -17.07
N VAL A 164 -4.90 -13.99 -15.88
CA VAL A 164 -4.73 -15.45 -15.70
C VAL A 164 -6.01 -16.17 -15.26
N GLY A 165 -7.17 -15.59 -15.57
CA GLY A 165 -8.49 -16.16 -15.25
C GLY A 165 -8.85 -16.15 -13.75
N ILE A 166 -8.09 -15.46 -12.90
CA ILE A 166 -8.42 -15.33 -11.47
C ILE A 166 -9.44 -14.20 -11.30
N ASP A 167 -10.61 -14.54 -10.75
CA ASP A 167 -11.79 -13.69 -10.63
C ASP A 167 -11.97 -13.28 -9.18
N ALA A 168 -11.48 -12.09 -8.82
CA ALA A 168 -11.52 -11.58 -7.45
C ALA A 168 -12.96 -11.22 -7.02
N LYS A 169 -13.42 -11.85 -5.95
CA LYS A 169 -14.73 -11.63 -5.33
C LYS A 169 -14.62 -10.64 -4.16
N ALA A 170 -15.62 -9.77 -4.10
CA ALA A 170 -15.87 -8.85 -3.01
C ALA A 170 -17.34 -8.98 -2.58
N PRO A 171 -17.70 -8.59 -1.34
CA PRO A 171 -19.10 -8.40 -0.96
C PRO A 171 -19.80 -7.40 -1.87
N ALA A 172 -21.11 -7.54 -2.06
CA ALA A 172 -21.91 -6.52 -2.72
C ALA A 172 -21.99 -5.27 -1.82
N THR A 173 -21.22 -4.23 -2.14
CA THR A 173 -21.22 -2.96 -1.40
C THR A 173 -22.12 -1.91 -2.06
N SER A 174 -22.92 -1.23 -1.24
CA SER A 174 -23.66 -0.04 -1.66
C SER A 174 -22.70 1.12 -1.93
N GLY A 175 -22.30 1.29 -3.20
CA GLY A 175 -21.35 2.31 -3.65
C GLY A 175 -20.03 1.72 -4.16
N ALA A 176 -19.38 2.45 -5.07
CA ALA A 176 -18.16 2.04 -5.76
C ALA A 176 -16.90 2.20 -4.88
N VAL A 177 -16.84 1.47 -3.77
CA VAL A 177 -15.62 1.39 -2.93
C VAL A 177 -14.62 0.46 -3.61
N ARG A 178 -13.43 0.97 -3.96
CA ARG A 178 -12.42 0.21 -4.72
C ARG A 178 -11.73 -0.89 -3.89
N TYR A 179 -11.55 -0.64 -2.60
CA TYR A 179 -10.95 -1.58 -1.65
C TYR A 179 -11.90 -1.79 -0.46
N PRO A 180 -12.98 -2.58 -0.64
CA PRO A 180 -14.02 -2.71 0.37
C PRO A 180 -13.58 -3.57 1.56
N SER A 181 -13.97 -3.14 2.76
CA SER A 181 -13.87 -3.95 3.97
C SER A 181 -14.87 -5.11 3.96
N LEU A 182 -14.53 -6.22 4.60
CA LEU A 182 -15.40 -7.38 4.76
C LEU A 182 -15.26 -8.01 6.15
N ALA A 183 -16.27 -8.78 6.56
CA ALA A 183 -16.17 -9.66 7.72
C ALA A 183 -15.47 -10.97 7.33
N CYS A 184 -14.57 -11.49 8.16
CA CYS A 184 -13.86 -12.76 7.89
C CYS A 184 -14.85 -13.93 7.73
N GLU A 185 -15.91 -13.88 8.53
CA GLU A 185 -17.04 -14.79 8.64
C GLU A 185 -17.93 -14.75 7.38
N SER A 186 -17.88 -13.68 6.58
CA SER A 186 -18.65 -13.57 5.34
C SER A 186 -17.99 -14.27 4.15
N ILE A 187 -16.68 -14.54 4.21
CA ILE A 187 -15.90 -15.08 3.08
C ILE A 187 -16.42 -16.44 2.58
N PRO A 188 -16.78 -17.43 3.44
CA PRO A 188 -17.28 -18.73 2.97
C PRO A 188 -18.58 -18.65 2.17
N ALA A 189 -19.37 -17.57 2.34
CA ALA A 189 -20.61 -17.33 1.60
C ALA A 189 -20.39 -16.77 0.19
N LEU A 190 -19.19 -16.25 -0.12
CA LEU A 190 -18.87 -15.66 -1.43
C LEU A 190 -18.62 -16.70 -2.54
N GLY A 191 -18.65 -18.00 -2.23
CA GLY A 191 -18.53 -19.07 -3.24
C GLY A 191 -17.17 -19.08 -3.95
N VAL A 192 -16.08 -18.94 -3.20
CA VAL A 192 -14.71 -18.89 -3.74
C VAL A 192 -13.98 -20.22 -3.58
N ASP A 193 -13.06 -20.50 -4.52
CA ASP A 193 -12.23 -21.71 -4.55
C ASP A 193 -10.90 -21.54 -3.79
N ALA A 194 -10.47 -20.30 -3.53
CA ALA A 194 -9.26 -20.00 -2.75
C ALA A 194 -9.30 -18.63 -2.08
N VAL A 195 -8.46 -18.46 -1.05
CA VAL A 195 -8.12 -17.15 -0.46
C VAL A 195 -6.65 -16.84 -0.72
N LEU A 196 -6.40 -15.68 -1.30
CA LEU A 196 -5.07 -15.16 -1.60
C LEU A 196 -4.71 -14.06 -0.59
N LEU A 197 -3.54 -14.20 0.03
CA LEU A 197 -3.01 -13.26 1.02
C LEU A 197 -1.80 -12.55 0.42
N SER A 198 -1.95 -11.27 0.14
CA SER A 198 -0.87 -10.43 -0.40
C SER A 198 0.35 -10.40 0.53
N SER A 199 1.56 -10.24 0.00
CA SER A 199 2.75 -9.94 0.83
C SER A 199 2.77 -8.49 1.32
N GLU A 200 2.12 -7.59 0.58
CA GLU A 200 2.01 -6.15 0.85
C GLU A 200 0.62 -5.61 0.46
N PRO A 201 0.14 -4.49 1.05
CA PRO A 201 0.77 -3.73 2.13
C PRO A 201 0.71 -4.41 3.51
N CYS A 202 -0.09 -5.48 3.67
CA CYS A 202 -0.17 -6.25 4.92
C CYS A 202 0.64 -7.56 4.86
N ARG A 203 1.48 -7.80 5.86
CA ARG A 203 2.14 -9.11 6.07
C ARG A 203 1.26 -10.03 6.91
N PHE A 204 0.44 -10.87 6.27
CA PHE A 204 -0.42 -11.83 6.98
C PHE A 204 0.36 -12.93 7.70
N ARG A 205 0.04 -13.12 8.98
CA ARG A 205 0.68 -14.06 9.91
C ARG A 205 -0.02 -15.42 9.94
N VAL A 206 0.54 -16.36 10.70
CA VAL A 206 -0.06 -17.69 10.94
C VAL A 206 -1.43 -17.58 11.64
N ALA A 207 -1.56 -16.70 12.62
CA ALA A 207 -2.82 -16.43 13.32
C ALA A 207 -3.92 -15.92 12.37
N ASP A 208 -3.56 -15.03 11.44
CA ASP A 208 -4.51 -14.47 10.46
C ASP A 208 -5.04 -15.58 9.52
N ARG A 209 -4.19 -16.55 9.14
CA ARG A 209 -4.59 -17.79 8.42
C ARG A 209 -5.44 -18.73 9.26
N ALA A 210 -5.28 -18.75 10.59
CA ALA A 210 -6.09 -19.56 11.49
C ALA A 210 -7.52 -19.00 11.60
N LEU A 211 -7.66 -17.68 11.79
CA LEU A 211 -8.96 -16.99 11.79
C LEU A 211 -9.73 -17.23 10.49
N LEU A 212 -9.05 -17.08 9.34
CA LEU A 212 -9.65 -17.36 8.03
C LEU A 212 -10.08 -18.82 7.88
N ARG A 213 -9.37 -19.80 8.45
CA ARG A 213 -9.83 -21.21 8.45
C ARG A 213 -11.03 -21.42 9.37
N GLN A 214 -11.02 -20.79 10.54
CA GLN A 214 -12.06 -20.91 11.54
C GLN A 214 -13.42 -20.46 10.98
N ALA A 215 -13.46 -19.37 10.20
CA ALA A 215 -14.67 -18.91 9.52
C ALA A 215 -15.38 -19.98 8.66
N TRP A 216 -14.65 -20.92 8.03
CA TRP A 216 -15.26 -22.06 7.34
C TRP A 216 -15.72 -23.15 8.31
N ILE A 217 -14.90 -23.46 9.34
CA ILE A 217 -15.18 -24.50 10.34
C ILE A 217 -16.45 -24.16 11.13
N ASP A 218 -16.61 -22.91 11.56
CA ASP A 218 -17.78 -22.41 12.29
C ASP A 218 -19.09 -22.54 11.49
N GLN A 219 -18.99 -22.63 10.16
CA GLN A 219 -20.11 -22.83 9.23
C GLN A 219 -20.25 -24.29 8.75
N ALA A 220 -19.52 -25.22 9.39
CA ALA A 220 -19.43 -26.63 9.00
C ALA A 220 -18.98 -26.86 7.54
N ARG A 221 -18.20 -25.93 6.97
CA ARG A 221 -17.67 -26.00 5.60
C ARG A 221 -16.20 -26.44 5.61
N GLN A 222 -15.77 -27.16 4.57
CA GLN A 222 -14.36 -27.54 4.41
C GLN A 222 -13.52 -26.30 4.01
N PRO A 223 -12.50 -25.86 4.78
CA PRO A 223 -11.78 -24.61 4.49
C PRO A 223 -11.00 -24.66 3.18
N VAL A 224 -11.19 -23.69 2.29
CA VAL A 224 -10.51 -23.63 0.98
C VAL A 224 -8.99 -23.41 1.11
N PRO A 225 -8.18 -23.65 0.06
CA PRO A 225 -6.77 -23.29 0.07
C PRO A 225 -6.54 -21.80 0.37
N ILE A 226 -5.74 -21.53 1.41
CA ILE A 226 -5.30 -20.17 1.78
C ILE A 226 -3.81 -20.03 1.48
N LEU A 227 -3.46 -19.12 0.57
CA LEU A 227 -2.16 -19.06 -0.08
C LEU A 227 -1.55 -17.67 0.05
N GLY A 228 -0.22 -17.58 0.15
CA GLY A 228 0.47 -16.31 -0.04
C GLY A 228 0.60 -16.01 -1.54
N ILE A 229 0.46 -14.74 -1.92
CA ILE A 229 0.75 -14.22 -3.25
C ILE A 229 1.63 -12.97 -3.10
N ASP A 230 2.61 -12.81 -3.99
CA ASP A 230 3.47 -11.64 -3.99
C ASP A 230 2.69 -10.40 -4.47
N GLY A 231 2.56 -9.42 -3.58
CA GLY A 231 1.82 -8.18 -3.79
C GLY A 231 2.51 -7.20 -4.73
N GLU A 232 3.85 -7.16 -4.76
CA GLU A 232 4.60 -6.31 -5.71
C GLU A 232 4.30 -6.77 -7.14
N MET A 233 4.33 -8.09 -7.34
CA MET A 233 4.06 -8.76 -8.63
C MET A 233 2.60 -8.67 -9.09
N THR A 234 1.67 -8.20 -8.25
CA THR A 234 0.25 -8.07 -8.63
C THR A 234 -0.30 -6.64 -8.55
N SER A 235 0.35 -5.74 -7.81
CA SER A 235 -0.15 -4.38 -7.57
C SER A 235 0.71 -3.28 -8.20
N TRP A 236 1.96 -3.55 -8.55
CA TRP A 236 2.83 -2.54 -9.15
C TRP A 236 2.67 -2.52 -10.68
N TYR A 237 2.15 -1.40 -11.16
CA TYR A 237 2.25 -0.94 -12.54
C TYR A 237 3.69 -0.46 -12.84
N GLY A 238 3.95 0.11 -14.01
CA GLY A 238 5.33 0.39 -14.44
C GLY A 238 6.04 -0.89 -14.94
N PRO A 239 7.38 -1.01 -14.81
CA PRO A 239 8.13 -2.17 -15.30
C PRO A 239 7.72 -3.48 -14.60
N ARG A 240 7.39 -3.43 -13.30
CA ARG A 240 7.04 -4.61 -12.49
C ARG A 240 5.81 -5.35 -13.02
N ALA A 241 4.88 -4.69 -13.71
CA ALA A 241 3.73 -5.36 -14.35
C ALA A 241 4.15 -6.43 -15.38
N ILE A 242 5.27 -6.22 -16.07
CA ILE A 242 5.82 -7.16 -17.06
C ILE A 242 6.34 -8.44 -16.38
N GLU A 243 7.00 -8.29 -15.23
CA GLU A 243 7.42 -9.42 -14.39
C GLU A 243 6.21 -10.09 -13.72
N GLY A 244 5.24 -9.29 -13.27
CA GLY A 244 4.00 -9.71 -12.64
C GLY A 244 3.17 -10.65 -13.50
N LEU A 245 3.01 -10.35 -14.80
CA LEU A 245 2.37 -11.25 -15.77
C LEU A 245 3.03 -12.65 -15.80
N ARG A 246 4.37 -12.71 -15.86
CA ARG A 246 5.12 -13.98 -15.89
C ARG A 246 5.07 -14.71 -14.55
N TYR A 247 5.14 -13.97 -13.45
CA TYR A 247 4.92 -14.51 -12.10
C TYR A 247 3.53 -15.16 -11.99
N LEU A 248 2.49 -14.48 -12.50
CA LEU A 248 1.11 -14.95 -12.46
C LEU A 248 0.88 -16.23 -13.29
N LEU A 249 1.53 -16.39 -14.45
CA LEU A 249 1.53 -17.67 -15.19
C LEU A 249 2.03 -18.82 -14.31
N GLY A 250 3.17 -18.63 -13.64
CA GLY A 250 3.74 -19.62 -12.73
C GLY A 250 2.86 -19.86 -11.49
N PHE A 251 2.25 -18.80 -10.96
CA PHE A 251 1.35 -18.85 -9.81
C PHE A 251 0.06 -19.64 -10.13
N ARG A 252 -0.61 -19.34 -11.25
CA ARG A 252 -1.86 -19.98 -11.69
C ARG A 252 -1.71 -21.50 -11.81
N ARG A 253 -0.62 -21.96 -12.41
CA ARG A 253 -0.26 -23.41 -12.52
C ARG A 253 0.05 -24.06 -11.17
N ARG A 254 0.54 -23.31 -10.17
CA ARG A 254 0.72 -23.82 -8.79
C ARG A 254 -0.61 -23.91 -8.06
N LEU A 255 -1.51 -22.95 -8.29
CA LEU A 255 -2.86 -22.89 -7.72
C LEU A 255 -3.73 -24.04 -8.23
N GLU A 256 -3.80 -24.24 -9.56
CA GLU A 256 -4.43 -25.41 -10.21
C GLU A 256 -4.03 -26.72 -9.53
N ARG A 257 -2.73 -27.02 -9.46
CA ARG A 257 -2.25 -28.29 -8.89
C ARG A 257 -2.66 -28.49 -7.43
N ARG A 258 -2.78 -27.42 -6.64
CA ARG A 258 -3.28 -27.51 -5.24
C ARG A 258 -4.78 -27.77 -5.17
N LEU A 259 -5.56 -27.25 -6.13
CA LEU A 259 -7.00 -27.49 -6.22
C LEU A 259 -7.29 -28.92 -6.70
N SER A 260 -6.62 -29.38 -7.77
CA SER A 260 -6.77 -30.75 -8.29
C SER A 260 -6.31 -31.81 -7.27
N ALA A 261 -5.19 -31.59 -6.57
CA ALA A 261 -4.71 -32.52 -5.54
C ALA A 261 -5.72 -32.67 -4.38
N ARG A 262 -6.51 -31.62 -4.07
CA ARG A 262 -7.56 -31.69 -3.06
C ARG A 262 -8.77 -32.49 -3.54
N GLN A 263 -9.19 -32.31 -4.80
CA GLN A 263 -10.29 -33.06 -5.39
C GLN A 263 -9.97 -34.57 -5.46
N GLY A 264 -8.71 -34.93 -5.80
CA GLY A 264 -8.24 -36.32 -5.83
C GLY A 264 -8.18 -37.05 -4.48
N VAL A 265 -8.24 -36.32 -3.35
CA VAL A 265 -8.21 -36.90 -1.98
C VAL A 265 -9.63 -37.13 -1.43
N GLY A 266 -10.68 -36.67 -2.13
CA GLY A 266 -12.05 -36.58 -1.59
C GLY A 266 -13.16 -37.22 -2.44
N HIS A 267 -12.85 -38.10 -3.40
CA HIS A 267 -13.89 -38.77 -4.20
C HIS A 267 -13.53 -40.21 -4.61
N ARG A 268 -13.86 -41.17 -3.75
CA ARG A 268 -14.33 -42.49 -4.21
C ARG A 268 -15.82 -42.33 -4.49
N PRO A 269 -16.29 -42.34 -5.75
CA PRO A 269 -17.73 -42.25 -6.02
C PRO A 269 -18.43 -43.48 -5.45
N LEU A 270 -19.48 -43.26 -4.67
CA LEU A 270 -20.42 -44.32 -4.33
C LEU A 270 -21.16 -44.75 -5.59
N SER A 271 -21.26 -46.07 -5.74
CA SER A 271 -21.84 -46.82 -6.86
C SER A 271 -22.92 -46.12 -7.70
N THR A 272 -22.73 -46.11 -9.02
CA THR A 272 -23.83 -46.28 -9.97
C THR A 272 -23.64 -47.58 -10.77
N THR A 273 -24.77 -48.16 -11.13
CA THR A 273 -24.99 -49.54 -11.55
C THR A 273 -24.33 -49.98 -12.86
N ARG A 274 -24.02 -51.29 -12.91
CA ARG A 274 -23.65 -52.11 -14.09
C ARG A 274 -24.15 -51.60 -15.46
N SER A 275 -23.22 -51.55 -16.41
CA SER A 275 -23.42 -52.09 -17.77
C SER A 275 -22.19 -52.92 -18.14
N GLY A 276 -22.34 -53.94 -18.98
CA GLY A 276 -21.36 -55.03 -19.13
C GLY A 276 -20.44 -54.94 -20.36
N ALA A 277 -19.78 -56.08 -20.61
CA ALA A 277 -18.90 -56.39 -21.75
C ALA A 277 -17.50 -55.74 -21.80
N ALA A 278 -16.49 -56.49 -21.32
CA ALA A 278 -15.39 -57.00 -22.16
C ALA A 278 -14.43 -57.89 -21.33
N GLN A 279 -14.04 -59.04 -21.87
CA GLN A 279 -13.05 -59.95 -21.26
C GLN A 279 -11.65 -59.69 -21.85
N ALA A 280 -10.64 -59.55 -20.97
CA ALA A 280 -9.23 -59.92 -21.12
C ALA A 280 -8.46 -59.25 -19.96
N GLY A 281 -7.59 -59.89 -19.18
CA GLY A 281 -7.05 -61.24 -19.29
C GLY A 281 -5.54 -61.22 -19.08
N LEU A 282 -5.07 -61.17 -17.84
CA LEU A 282 -3.75 -61.70 -17.47
C LEU A 282 -3.64 -61.96 -15.96
N LEU A 283 -3.15 -63.16 -15.61
CA LEU A 283 -2.70 -63.52 -14.26
C LEU A 283 -1.23 -63.12 -14.10
N LEU A 284 -0.82 -62.64 -12.92
CA LEU A 284 0.24 -63.31 -12.15
C LEU A 284 0.30 -62.84 -10.68
N THR A 285 0.57 -63.82 -9.82
CA THR A 285 1.01 -63.81 -8.41
C THR A 285 2.22 -62.91 -8.12
N ALA A 286 2.65 -62.62 -6.88
CA ALA A 286 2.12 -62.61 -5.50
C ALA A 286 3.25 -62.06 -4.60
N GLY A 287 2.98 -61.56 -3.38
CA GLY A 287 4.06 -61.11 -2.49
C GLY A 287 3.60 -60.47 -1.18
N VAL A 288 3.64 -61.24 -0.10
CA VAL A 288 3.26 -60.85 1.28
C VAL A 288 4.52 -60.52 2.09
N LEU A 289 4.51 -59.41 2.85
CA LEU A 289 4.94 -59.45 4.26
C LEU A 289 4.41 -58.27 5.09
N LEU A 290 4.12 -58.55 6.36
CA LEU A 290 3.51 -57.68 7.36
C LEU A 290 4.28 -57.89 8.67
N THR A 291 4.70 -56.82 9.37
CA THR A 291 5.02 -56.88 10.81
C THR A 291 4.77 -55.52 11.48
N THR A 292 4.34 -55.59 12.74
CA THR A 292 3.79 -54.50 13.57
C THR A 292 4.59 -54.31 14.87
N LEU A 293 4.34 -53.20 15.59
CA LEU A 293 4.46 -52.94 17.06
C LEU A 293 4.37 -51.40 17.24
N VAL A 294 3.46 -50.73 17.96
CA VAL A 294 2.66 -50.94 19.19
C VAL A 294 3.43 -50.77 20.51
N GLY A 295 3.00 -49.80 21.33
CA GLY A 295 3.44 -49.60 22.72
C GLY A 295 2.77 -48.37 23.37
N CYS A 296 1.93 -48.58 24.41
CA CYS A 296 1.20 -47.54 25.16
C CYS A 296 1.50 -47.64 26.68
N SER A 297 1.43 -46.52 27.42
CA SER A 297 1.17 -46.43 28.89
C SER A 297 1.17 -44.94 29.29
N THR A 298 0.17 -44.26 29.89
CA THR A 298 -0.65 -44.40 31.12
C THR A 298 -0.01 -43.86 32.44
N ALA A 299 -0.71 -42.91 33.09
CA ALA A 299 -0.50 -42.33 34.44
C ALA A 299 -1.33 -43.12 35.50
N PRO A 300 -1.46 -42.80 36.83
CA PRO A 300 -1.56 -41.50 37.57
C PRO A 300 -0.78 -41.54 38.96
N PRO A 301 -1.16 -40.95 40.15
CA PRO A 301 -2.16 -39.94 40.57
C PRO A 301 -1.67 -38.80 41.53
N VAL A 302 -2.60 -38.06 42.15
CA VAL A 302 -2.47 -36.82 42.97
C VAL A 302 -2.73 -37.09 44.48
N PRO A 303 -2.33 -36.20 45.43
CA PRO A 303 -3.33 -35.71 46.40
C PRO A 303 -3.19 -34.24 46.95
N SER A 304 -4.34 -33.55 46.98
CA SER A 304 -4.90 -32.58 47.99
C SER A 304 -4.12 -31.40 48.64
N SER A 305 -4.78 -30.23 48.64
CA SER A 305 -4.58 -29.04 49.53
C SER A 305 -5.07 -29.26 50.98
N PRO A 306 -4.80 -28.34 51.95
CA PRO A 306 -5.83 -27.33 52.30
C PRO A 306 -5.31 -25.98 52.87
N GLY A 307 -6.20 -24.96 53.01
CA GLY A 307 -6.07 -23.91 54.06
C GLY A 307 -6.17 -22.42 53.66
N SER A 308 -7.25 -21.77 54.10
CA SER A 308 -7.48 -20.31 54.32
C SER A 308 -8.42 -20.17 55.55
N PRO A 309 -8.85 -19.00 56.07
CA PRO A 309 -8.46 -17.57 55.93
C PRO A 309 -8.14 -17.01 57.36
N PRO A 310 -8.64 -15.85 57.89
CA PRO A 310 -8.96 -14.47 57.39
C PRO A 310 -7.99 -13.41 58.01
N ALA A 311 -8.10 -12.06 57.95
CA ALA A 311 -9.20 -11.08 58.12
C ALA A 311 -8.68 -9.66 57.68
N THR A 312 -9.42 -8.78 56.98
CA THR A 312 -10.54 -7.86 57.36
C THR A 312 -10.07 -6.44 57.78
N THR A 313 -10.95 -5.42 57.63
CA THR A 313 -10.89 -4.01 58.11
C THR A 313 -9.95 -3.07 57.30
N SER A 314 -10.44 -2.07 56.55
CA SER A 314 -11.08 -0.75 56.90
C SER A 314 -10.04 0.39 56.97
N ALA A 315 -10.29 1.66 56.61
CA ALA A 315 -11.33 2.33 55.83
C ALA A 315 -10.81 3.73 55.39
N ASP A 316 -11.57 4.44 54.56
CA ASP A 316 -11.47 5.88 54.19
C ASP A 316 -11.48 6.80 55.45
N PRO A 317 -11.21 8.15 55.38
CA PRO A 317 -11.65 9.06 54.30
C PRO A 317 -10.77 10.28 53.91
N GLY A 318 -11.10 10.85 52.74
CA GLY A 318 -11.38 12.29 52.63
C GLY A 318 -10.41 13.18 51.81
N SER A 319 -10.85 13.64 50.63
CA SER A 319 -11.48 14.96 50.49
C SER A 319 -11.77 15.37 49.02
N GLN A 320 -13.05 15.54 48.75
CA GLN A 320 -13.75 16.46 47.82
C GLN A 320 -13.07 16.98 46.52
N ALA A 321 -13.81 16.78 45.42
CA ALA A 321 -13.69 17.50 44.15
C ALA A 321 -14.40 18.87 44.22
N PRO A 322 -14.40 19.63 43.09
CA PRO A 322 -15.69 20.11 42.60
C PRO A 322 -16.04 19.67 41.16
N ALA A 323 -17.35 19.54 40.93
CA ALA A 323 -18.04 19.40 39.65
C ALA A 323 -17.62 20.49 38.64
N SER A 324 -17.27 20.19 37.39
CA SER A 324 -18.02 19.58 36.27
C SER A 324 -18.97 20.54 35.52
N ALA A 325 -18.71 20.70 34.23
CA ALA A 325 -19.64 21.22 33.23
C ALA A 325 -19.48 20.35 31.97
N SER A 326 -20.59 19.86 31.41
CA SER A 326 -20.62 18.84 30.37
C SER A 326 -20.85 19.44 28.97
N GLY A 327 -20.21 18.85 27.95
CA GLY A 327 -20.40 19.20 26.55
C GLY A 327 -19.77 18.16 25.61
N SER A 328 -20.62 17.33 25.02
CA SER A 328 -20.49 16.38 23.89
C SER A 328 -19.10 15.87 23.40
N PRO A 329 -18.96 14.58 23.07
CA PRO A 329 -17.68 13.99 22.69
C PRO A 329 -17.24 14.35 21.25
N PRO A 330 -15.98 14.76 21.01
CA PRO A 330 -15.42 14.87 19.67
C PRO A 330 -15.16 13.49 19.04
N SER A 331 -15.26 13.42 17.72
CA SER A 331 -15.42 12.18 16.95
C SER A 331 -14.13 11.38 16.69
N ARG A 332 -14.34 10.14 16.25
CA ARG A 332 -13.34 9.10 15.93
C ARG A 332 -12.25 9.56 14.95
N GLY A 333 -11.04 9.00 15.09
CA GLY A 333 -10.19 8.71 13.91
C GLY A 333 -8.94 9.56 13.64
N ARG A 334 -8.21 10.05 14.66
CA ARG A 334 -6.89 10.69 14.46
C ARG A 334 -5.86 10.22 15.48
N PHE A 335 -4.96 9.28 15.13
CA PHE A 335 -3.88 8.84 16.03
C PHE A 335 -2.44 8.93 15.47
N TYR A 336 -2.20 8.98 14.15
CA TYR A 336 -0.81 8.95 13.63
C TYR A 336 -0.48 9.90 12.46
N LEU A 337 -1.43 10.66 11.89
CA LEU A 337 -1.16 11.50 10.70
C LEU A 337 -0.30 12.75 10.98
N ASP A 338 -0.30 13.24 12.22
CA ASP A 338 0.28 14.53 12.59
C ASP A 338 1.59 14.41 13.43
N ASP A 339 2.13 13.19 13.58
CA ASP A 339 3.18 12.89 14.58
C ASP A 339 4.56 12.67 13.94
N GLY A 340 5.51 13.56 14.24
CA GLY A 340 6.80 13.65 13.55
C GLY A 340 8.01 13.62 14.49
N PRO A 341 9.23 13.45 13.94
CA PRO A 341 10.46 13.40 14.72
C PRO A 341 10.67 14.70 15.51
N GLY A 342 11.32 14.59 16.66
CA GLY A 342 11.77 15.75 17.43
C GLY A 342 12.95 16.46 16.77
N ASP A 343 13.20 17.72 17.15
CA ASP A 343 14.20 18.57 16.50
C ASP A 343 15.65 18.27 16.94
N ARG A 344 15.85 17.34 17.89
CA ARG A 344 17.19 16.91 18.36
C ARG A 344 17.96 16.09 17.30
N PRO A 345 19.27 16.36 17.09
CA PRO A 345 20.11 15.59 16.17
C PRO A 345 20.22 14.09 16.51
N LEU A 346 20.21 13.24 15.48
CA LEU A 346 20.36 11.78 15.63
C LEU A 346 21.63 11.37 16.39
N ALA A 347 22.74 12.08 16.19
CA ALA A 347 24.02 11.81 16.85
C ALA A 347 24.00 12.05 18.37
N GLU A 348 23.04 12.84 18.88
CA GLU A 348 22.80 13.02 20.31
C GLU A 348 21.88 11.93 20.85
N LEU A 349 20.83 11.59 20.11
CA LEU A 349 19.88 10.51 20.49
C LEU A 349 20.58 9.15 20.64
N GLN A 350 21.61 8.87 19.83
CA GLN A 350 22.42 7.66 19.94
C GLN A 350 23.27 7.59 21.22
N LYS A 351 23.54 8.74 21.87
CA LYS A 351 24.31 8.84 23.12
C LYS A 351 23.44 8.67 24.37
N VAL A 352 22.11 8.72 24.25
CA VAL A 352 21.20 8.49 25.37
C VAL A 352 21.47 7.08 25.94
N PRO A 353 21.76 6.91 27.24
CA PRO A 353 22.02 5.60 27.83
C PRO A 353 20.76 4.74 27.79
N ASP A 354 20.94 3.41 27.70
CA ASP A 354 19.82 2.46 27.76
C ASP A 354 19.10 2.54 29.11
N ALA A 355 17.82 2.11 29.15
CA ALA A 355 17.10 2.03 30.41
C ALA A 355 17.75 0.96 31.31
N VAL A 356 18.13 1.34 32.54
CA VAL A 356 18.74 0.44 33.52
C VAL A 356 17.63 -0.42 34.16
N PRO A 357 17.63 -1.76 33.99
CA PRO A 357 16.64 -2.62 34.62
C PRO A 357 16.72 -2.54 36.14
N ARG A 358 15.56 -2.50 36.78
CA ARG A 358 15.40 -2.55 38.24
C ARG A 358 14.05 -3.14 38.61
N ALA A 359 13.97 -3.78 39.77
CA ALA A 359 12.69 -4.21 40.32
C ALA A 359 11.85 -2.98 40.72
N GLU A 360 10.73 -2.77 40.03
CA GLU A 360 9.76 -1.72 40.33
C GLU A 360 8.40 -2.34 40.67
N PRO A 361 7.64 -1.80 41.65
CA PRO A 361 6.29 -2.26 41.93
C PRO A 361 5.37 -2.11 40.71
N LEU A 362 4.66 -3.18 40.35
CA LEU A 362 3.72 -3.17 39.22
C LEU A 362 2.53 -2.24 39.49
N HIS A 363 2.21 -1.39 38.52
CA HIS A 363 1.14 -0.40 38.63
C HIS A 363 -0.24 -1.08 38.57
N SER A 364 -0.88 -1.26 39.72
CA SER A 364 -2.12 -2.02 39.90
C SER A 364 -3.28 -1.67 38.94
N ARG A 365 -3.51 -0.38 38.62
CA ARG A 365 -4.56 0.05 37.68
C ARG A 365 -4.20 -0.22 36.21
N ALA A 366 -2.97 0.07 35.78
CA ALA A 366 -2.51 -0.04 34.40
C ALA A 366 -2.33 -1.50 33.92
N ASN A 367 -2.30 -2.46 34.84
CA ASN A 367 -2.24 -3.91 34.56
C ASN A 367 -3.60 -4.61 34.62
N ARG A 368 -4.72 -3.87 34.77
CA ARG A 368 -6.07 -4.46 34.67
C ARG A 368 -6.42 -4.73 33.20
N PRO A 369 -7.30 -5.71 32.92
CA PRO A 369 -7.89 -5.87 31.59
C PRO A 369 -8.57 -4.58 31.13
N TYR A 370 -8.43 -4.24 29.85
CA TYR A 370 -8.97 -3.03 29.26
C TYR A 370 -9.45 -3.27 27.82
N THR A 371 -10.42 -2.47 27.36
CA THR A 371 -10.98 -2.59 26.01
C THR A 371 -10.74 -1.30 25.24
N ILE A 372 -10.07 -1.40 24.08
CA ILE A 372 -9.80 -0.30 23.16
C ILE A 372 -10.18 -0.75 21.73
N PHE A 373 -10.87 0.10 20.99
CA PHE A 373 -11.40 -0.18 19.64
C PHE A 373 -12.20 -1.49 19.52
N GLY A 374 -12.95 -1.86 20.57
CA GLY A 374 -13.75 -3.10 20.61
C GLY A 374 -12.94 -4.38 20.88
N ARG A 375 -11.62 -4.29 21.04
CA ARG A 375 -10.75 -5.41 21.40
C ARG A 375 -10.35 -5.33 22.88
N THR A 376 -10.57 -6.41 23.60
CA THR A 376 -10.15 -6.56 25.00
C THR A 376 -8.72 -7.09 25.07
N TYR A 377 -7.89 -6.45 25.89
CA TYR A 377 -6.53 -6.85 26.21
C TYR A 377 -6.47 -7.28 27.68
N VAL A 378 -5.74 -8.35 27.96
CA VAL A 378 -5.47 -8.85 29.31
C VAL A 378 -3.95 -8.73 29.52
N PRO A 379 -3.47 -7.72 30.26
CA PRO A 379 -2.06 -7.63 30.59
C PRO A 379 -1.56 -8.77 31.47
N MET A 380 -0.28 -9.08 31.31
CA MET A 380 0.49 -9.85 32.27
C MET A 380 0.54 -9.10 33.60
N THR A 381 0.28 -9.82 34.69
CA THR A 381 0.26 -9.30 36.06
C THR A 381 1.52 -9.64 36.85
N GLN A 382 2.48 -10.34 36.24
CA GLN A 382 3.76 -10.76 36.83
C GLN A 382 4.89 -10.61 35.81
N ILE A 383 6.13 -10.41 36.29
CA ILE A 383 7.33 -10.31 35.44
C ILE A 383 7.88 -11.72 35.22
N GLU A 384 7.41 -12.37 34.16
CA GLU A 384 7.78 -13.74 33.77
C GLU A 384 8.47 -13.76 32.40
N PRO A 385 9.25 -14.81 32.06
CA PRO A 385 9.94 -14.89 30.77
C PRO A 385 8.98 -14.76 29.59
N PHE A 386 9.16 -13.70 28.79
CA PHE A 386 8.34 -13.40 27.62
C PHE A 386 9.25 -13.08 26.44
N ARG A 387 8.94 -13.65 25.28
CA ARG A 387 9.53 -13.28 23.99
C ARG A 387 8.46 -13.20 22.91
N GLU A 388 8.40 -12.08 22.19
CA GLU A 388 7.55 -11.91 21.01
C GLU A 388 8.35 -11.33 19.83
N ARG A 389 8.02 -11.75 18.61
CA ARG A 389 8.59 -11.18 17.37
C ARG A 389 7.51 -10.48 16.57
N GLY A 390 7.83 -9.29 16.06
CA GLY A 390 6.93 -8.55 15.18
C GLY A 390 7.42 -7.16 14.84
N MET A 391 6.52 -6.29 14.38
CA MET A 391 6.87 -4.94 13.96
C MET A 391 6.94 -3.99 15.17
N ALA A 392 8.09 -3.37 15.39
CA ALA A 392 8.20 -2.16 16.20
C ALA A 392 7.85 -0.93 15.36
N THR A 393 7.21 0.03 16.00
CA THR A 393 7.04 1.42 15.52
C THR A 393 7.52 2.38 16.59
N TRP A 394 7.25 3.68 16.44
CA TRP A 394 7.52 4.67 17.46
C TRP A 394 6.46 5.78 17.45
N TYR A 395 6.33 6.46 18.59
CA TYR A 395 5.37 7.55 18.83
C TYR A 395 6.11 8.81 19.33
N GLY A 396 5.62 10.00 19.01
CA GLY A 396 6.44 11.21 18.97
C GLY A 396 5.83 12.45 19.63
N ARG A 397 6.08 13.59 18.95
CA ARG A 397 5.75 14.96 19.37
C ARG A 397 4.31 15.13 19.84
N ARG A 398 3.34 14.42 19.26
CA ARG A 398 1.91 14.53 19.61
C ARG A 398 1.59 14.01 21.02
N TYR A 399 2.36 13.02 21.49
CA TYR A 399 2.20 12.41 22.80
C TYR A 399 3.13 13.02 23.85
N HIS A 400 4.18 13.72 23.43
CA HIS A 400 5.18 14.28 24.33
C HIS A 400 4.54 15.18 25.39
N GLY A 401 4.88 14.96 26.67
CA GLY A 401 4.31 15.65 27.82
C GLY A 401 2.92 15.17 28.26
N ARG A 402 2.25 14.29 27.51
CA ARG A 402 0.97 13.66 27.94
C ARG A 402 1.24 12.53 28.95
N PRO A 403 0.31 12.23 29.86
CA PRO A 403 0.45 11.09 30.76
C PRO A 403 0.45 9.78 29.99
N THR A 404 1.41 8.90 30.31
CA THR A 404 1.40 7.47 29.96
C THR A 404 0.34 6.71 30.76
N SER A 405 0.16 5.42 30.47
CA SER A 405 -0.75 4.53 31.19
C SER A 405 -0.41 4.33 32.68
N ILE A 406 0.82 4.61 33.12
CA ILE A 406 1.19 4.66 34.56
C ILE A 406 1.18 6.08 35.14
N GLY A 407 0.74 7.08 34.37
CA GLY A 407 0.53 8.47 34.81
C GLY A 407 1.73 9.41 34.69
N GLU A 408 2.94 8.89 34.49
CA GLU A 408 4.13 9.74 34.27
C GLU A 408 4.08 10.43 32.88
N PRO A 409 4.56 11.68 32.74
CA PRO A 409 4.61 12.37 31.45
C PRO A 409 5.53 11.65 30.45
N TYR A 410 5.05 11.43 29.23
CA TYR A 410 5.82 10.79 28.17
C TYR A 410 6.92 11.71 27.62
N ASP A 411 8.19 11.35 27.84
CA ASP A 411 9.34 11.95 27.16
C ASP A 411 9.77 11.12 25.95
N MET A 412 9.57 11.66 24.74
CA MET A 412 10.00 11.01 23.49
C MET A 412 11.52 10.87 23.36
N TYR A 413 12.30 11.56 24.20
CA TYR A 413 13.76 11.47 24.26
C TYR A 413 14.28 10.51 25.33
N SER A 414 13.41 9.91 26.14
CA SER A 414 13.75 8.87 27.13
C SER A 414 13.81 7.48 26.51
N MET A 415 14.44 6.49 27.15
CA MET A 415 14.46 5.10 26.68
C MET A 415 13.22 4.32 27.16
N THR A 416 12.05 4.70 26.65
CA THR A 416 10.74 4.16 27.04
C THR A 416 10.01 3.49 25.88
N ALA A 417 8.95 2.73 26.19
CA ALA A 417 8.12 2.05 25.20
C ALA A 417 6.70 1.75 25.72
N ALA A 418 5.78 1.55 24.78
CA ALA A 418 4.43 1.04 24.99
C ALA A 418 4.32 -0.43 24.55
N HIS A 419 3.66 -1.27 25.36
CA HIS A 419 3.27 -2.64 24.97
C HIS A 419 1.81 -2.94 25.34
N PRO A 420 1.02 -3.64 24.50
CA PRO A 420 -0.39 -3.91 24.79
C PRO A 420 -0.58 -4.75 26.07
N THR A 421 0.31 -5.72 26.32
CA THR A 421 0.13 -6.76 27.35
C THR A 421 1.28 -6.96 28.35
N LEU A 422 2.46 -6.35 28.20
CA LEU A 422 3.55 -6.56 29.18
C LEU A 422 3.19 -5.94 30.55
N PRO A 423 3.77 -6.38 31.67
CA PRO A 423 3.56 -5.72 32.95
C PRO A 423 4.06 -4.27 32.88
N LEU A 424 3.36 -3.33 33.53
CA LEU A 424 3.79 -1.93 33.64
C LEU A 424 4.05 -1.55 35.11
N PRO A 425 5.16 -0.88 35.44
CA PRO A 425 6.37 -0.77 34.61
C PRO A 425 7.05 -2.14 34.44
N SER A 426 7.80 -2.32 33.36
CA SER A 426 8.76 -3.42 33.21
C SER A 426 9.91 -3.03 32.29
N TYR A 427 10.88 -3.92 32.06
CA TYR A 427 12.03 -3.66 31.21
C TYR A 427 12.12 -4.70 30.10
N ALA A 428 12.31 -4.25 28.87
CA ALA A 428 12.42 -5.13 27.71
C ALA A 428 13.70 -4.86 26.92
N ARG A 429 14.38 -5.93 26.51
CA ARG A 429 15.41 -5.91 25.48
C ARG A 429 14.72 -6.00 24.12
N VAL A 430 14.93 -5.02 23.27
CA VAL A 430 14.36 -4.96 21.92
C VAL A 430 15.50 -5.09 20.92
N THR A 431 15.51 -6.19 20.16
CA THR A 431 16.56 -6.53 19.20
C THR A 431 16.04 -6.39 17.78
N ASN A 432 16.69 -5.55 16.97
CA ASN A 432 16.37 -5.38 15.56
C ASN A 432 16.87 -6.60 14.77
N LEU A 433 15.93 -7.39 14.22
CA LEU A 433 16.24 -8.66 13.58
C LEU A 433 17.05 -8.52 12.28
N ARG A 434 17.07 -7.32 11.67
CA ARG A 434 17.82 -7.04 10.44
C ARG A 434 19.26 -6.57 10.70
N THR A 435 19.52 -5.92 11.84
CA THR A 435 20.83 -5.32 12.13
C THR A 435 21.56 -5.99 13.30
N GLY A 436 20.90 -6.86 14.06
CA GLY A 436 21.43 -7.47 15.28
C GLY A 436 21.61 -6.49 16.45
N ARG A 437 21.30 -5.20 16.26
CA ARG A 437 21.40 -4.18 17.31
C ARG A 437 20.27 -4.37 18.32
N SER A 438 20.57 -4.21 19.60
CA SER A 438 19.59 -4.21 20.68
C SER A 438 19.61 -2.91 21.46
N VAL A 439 18.49 -2.57 22.09
CA VAL A 439 18.38 -1.56 23.15
C VAL A 439 17.56 -2.12 24.31
N VAL A 440 17.80 -1.63 25.52
CA VAL A 440 16.92 -1.84 26.67
C VAL A 440 16.02 -0.61 26.88
N VAL A 441 14.72 -0.85 27.01
CA VAL A 441 13.69 0.17 27.26
C VAL A 441 12.87 -0.16 28.49
N ARG A 442 12.40 0.87 29.20
CA ARG A 442 11.38 0.75 30.24
C ARG A 442 10.00 0.82 29.60
N VAL A 443 9.24 -0.27 29.69
CA VAL A 443 7.86 -0.32 29.23
C VAL A 443 6.97 0.34 30.28
N ASN A 444 6.42 1.51 29.96
CA ASN A 444 5.63 2.35 30.87
C ASN A 444 4.23 2.67 30.35
N ASP A 445 3.91 2.32 29.10
CA ASP A 445 2.66 2.72 28.45
C ASP A 445 1.95 1.56 27.72
N ARG A 446 0.70 1.80 27.29
CA ARG A 446 -0.15 0.86 26.55
C ARG A 446 -0.28 1.27 25.09
N GLY A 447 -0.15 0.29 24.21
CA GLY A 447 -0.05 0.44 22.76
C GLY A 447 1.07 -0.46 22.23
N PRO A 448 1.26 -0.63 20.92
CA PRO A 448 0.43 -0.13 19.83
C PRO A 448 -0.94 -0.83 19.79
N PHE A 449 -1.97 -0.12 19.33
CA PHE A 449 -3.34 -0.67 19.16
C PHE A 449 -3.73 -0.94 17.70
N LEU A 450 -2.83 -0.68 16.73
CA LEU A 450 -3.05 -1.08 15.33
C LEU A 450 -2.37 -2.43 15.08
N HIS A 451 -3.02 -3.29 14.31
CA HIS A 451 -2.61 -4.67 14.11
C HIS A 451 -1.26 -4.81 13.37
N GLY A 452 -0.58 -5.93 13.61
CA GLY A 452 0.75 -6.24 13.06
C GLY A 452 1.94 -5.65 13.85
N ARG A 453 1.68 -4.77 14.82
CA ARG A 453 2.69 -4.11 15.65
C ARG A 453 2.72 -4.70 17.06
N VAL A 454 3.93 -4.90 17.61
CA VAL A 454 4.13 -5.55 18.93
C VAL A 454 4.59 -4.55 20.00
N ILE A 455 5.36 -3.53 19.62
CA ILE A 455 5.88 -2.52 20.54
C ILE A 455 5.93 -1.14 19.86
N ASP A 456 5.57 -0.10 20.60
CA ASP A 456 5.69 1.30 20.18
C ASP A 456 6.85 1.89 21.00
N LEU A 457 7.96 2.21 20.36
CA LEU A 457 9.17 2.73 21.01
C LEU A 457 9.10 4.25 21.17
N SER A 458 9.85 4.80 22.11
CA SER A 458 10.15 6.24 22.08
C SER A 458 10.97 6.63 20.85
N TYR A 459 10.97 7.92 20.50
CA TYR A 459 11.77 8.43 19.39
C TYR A 459 13.28 8.20 19.63
N ALA A 460 13.78 8.40 20.86
CA ALA A 460 15.17 8.07 21.22
C ALA A 460 15.48 6.58 21.14
N ALA A 461 14.60 5.71 21.64
CA ALA A 461 14.81 4.26 21.60
C ALA A 461 14.84 3.73 20.16
N ALA A 462 13.91 4.18 19.31
CA ALA A 462 13.90 3.84 17.88
C ALA A 462 15.12 4.40 17.14
N ALA A 463 15.54 5.63 17.46
CA ALA A 463 16.73 6.26 16.90
C ALA A 463 18.01 5.50 17.28
N LYS A 464 18.13 5.01 18.52
CA LYS A 464 19.29 4.24 18.99
C LYS A 464 19.31 2.80 18.46
N LEU A 465 18.15 2.14 18.40
CA LEU A 465 18.00 0.78 17.89
C LEU A 465 18.34 0.66 16.40
N ALA A 466 17.97 1.67 15.60
CA ALA A 466 18.00 1.55 14.14
C ALA A 466 18.61 2.74 13.37
N ALA A 467 19.19 3.73 14.07
CA ALA A 467 19.87 4.88 13.46
C ALA A 467 18.99 5.68 12.45
N ALA A 468 17.77 6.00 12.86
CA ALA A 468 16.68 6.67 12.14
C ALA A 468 15.89 5.79 11.11
N LEU A 469 14.70 5.38 11.52
CA LEU A 469 13.77 4.57 10.72
C LEU A 469 12.91 5.38 9.75
N PRO A 470 12.53 4.78 8.60
CA PRO A 470 11.24 5.04 7.99
C PRO A 470 10.13 4.31 8.77
N GLY A 471 9.64 4.91 9.86
CA GLY A 471 8.41 4.49 10.56
C GLY A 471 8.44 3.20 11.40
N SER A 472 9.02 2.09 10.90
CA SER A 472 8.91 0.76 11.52
C SER A 472 10.11 -0.17 11.27
N ALA A 473 10.24 -1.24 12.08
CA ALA A 473 11.24 -2.30 11.90
C ALA A 473 10.83 -3.63 12.55
N GLU A 474 11.27 -4.77 11.99
CA GLU A 474 11.09 -6.08 12.64
C GLU A 474 12.05 -6.26 13.82
N VAL A 475 11.48 -6.65 14.96
CA VAL A 475 12.18 -6.84 16.23
C VAL A 475 11.80 -8.15 16.91
N GLU A 476 12.68 -8.60 17.81
CA GLU A 476 12.35 -9.47 18.93
C GLU A 476 12.30 -8.62 20.20
N VAL A 477 11.22 -8.75 20.96
CA VAL A 477 11.02 -8.14 22.28
C VAL A 477 11.18 -9.25 23.31
N GLU A 478 12.13 -9.09 24.24
CA GLU A 478 12.37 -10.00 25.36
C GLU A 478 12.18 -9.26 26.69
N LEU A 479 11.36 -9.80 27.59
CA LEU A 479 11.19 -9.23 28.93
C LEU A 479 12.38 -9.58 29.82
N ILE A 480 12.95 -8.57 30.48
CA ILE A 480 14.06 -8.73 31.42
C ILE A 480 13.48 -9.09 32.79
N THR A 481 13.75 -10.32 33.23
CA THR A 481 13.25 -10.91 34.49
C THR A 481 14.29 -10.94 35.61
N ARG A 482 15.57 -10.72 35.28
CA ARG A 482 16.68 -10.64 36.23
C ARG A 482 17.23 -9.22 36.22
N PHE A 483 17.27 -8.57 37.38
CA PHE A 483 17.68 -7.18 37.51
C PHE A 483 19.14 -7.01 37.93
N ASP A 484 19.84 -8.11 38.21
CA ASP A 484 21.21 -8.13 38.73
C ASP A 484 22.30 -8.17 37.63
N GLU A 485 21.93 -8.08 36.35
CA GLU A 485 22.84 -8.22 35.19
C GLU A 485 22.87 -6.97 34.26
N VAL A 486 23.60 -5.91 34.65
CA VAL A 486 24.42 -5.10 33.71
C VAL A 486 25.58 -4.44 34.49
N PRO A 487 26.78 -4.29 33.89
CA PRO A 487 27.10 -3.01 33.26
C PRO A 487 27.64 -3.11 31.82
N VAL A 488 27.55 -1.99 31.11
CA VAL A 488 27.87 -1.82 29.68
C VAL A 488 29.36 -1.60 29.45
N ALA A 489 29.93 -2.23 28.42
CA ALA A 489 31.04 -1.66 27.65
C ALA A 489 30.97 -2.10 26.19
N ALA A 490 31.18 -1.16 25.25
CA ALA A 490 31.37 -1.48 23.84
C ALA A 490 32.85 -1.76 23.57
N THR A 491 33.16 -2.88 22.91
CA THR A 491 34.38 -3.07 22.12
C THR A 491 34.18 -4.26 21.19
N GLY A 492 34.78 -4.21 20.00
CA GLY A 492 34.59 -5.23 18.97
C GLY A 492 35.53 -6.43 19.11
N LEU A 493 35.16 -7.50 18.41
CA LEU A 493 36.03 -8.56 17.87
C LEU A 493 36.97 -9.30 18.83
N ALA A 494 36.63 -10.56 19.09
CA ALA A 494 37.62 -11.61 19.34
C ALA A 494 37.60 -12.61 18.18
N SER A 495 38.31 -12.27 17.09
CA SER A 495 38.90 -13.31 16.25
C SER A 495 40.05 -13.97 17.03
N ALA A 496 40.35 -15.23 16.74
CA ALA A 496 41.50 -15.91 17.33
C ALA A 496 42.83 -15.24 16.94
N ALA A 497 43.80 -15.32 17.84
CA ALA A 497 45.18 -14.83 17.73
C ALA A 497 46.14 -15.92 18.27
N PRO A 498 47.48 -15.77 18.32
CA PRO A 498 48.31 -14.63 17.88
C PRO A 498 49.60 -15.00 17.09
N ALA A 499 50.31 -14.00 16.55
CA ALA A 499 51.77 -14.03 16.37
C ALA A 499 52.40 -12.62 16.36
N ALA A 500 53.28 -12.38 17.34
CA ALA A 500 54.25 -11.29 17.59
C ALA A 500 54.38 -10.03 16.71
N ALA A 501 54.56 -8.88 17.41
CA ALA A 501 55.20 -7.64 16.92
C ALA A 501 56.64 -7.52 17.45
N PRO A 502 57.46 -6.56 16.97
CA PRO A 502 57.61 -5.24 17.63
C PRO A 502 57.76 -4.09 16.59
N ALA A 503 57.81 -2.77 16.81
CA ALA A 503 57.61 -1.78 17.88
C ALA A 503 57.80 -0.39 17.21
N ALA A 504 57.38 0.74 17.82
CA ALA A 504 57.48 2.09 17.21
C ALA A 504 58.76 2.88 17.63
N PRO A 505 59.01 4.09 17.06
CA PRO A 505 58.83 5.29 17.92
C PRO A 505 58.36 6.62 17.26
N ALA A 506 57.62 7.40 18.07
CA ALA A 506 57.62 8.87 18.30
C ALA A 506 57.73 9.95 17.17
N ALA A 507 56.66 10.76 17.08
CA ALA A 507 56.56 12.25 17.18
C ALA A 507 57.48 13.23 16.40
N GLN A 508 56.87 14.19 15.65
CA GLN A 508 56.68 15.62 16.07
C GLN A 508 55.99 16.49 14.96
N PRO A 509 55.52 17.74 15.25
CA PRO A 509 54.57 18.49 14.40
C PRO A 509 55.09 19.79 13.75
N VAL A 510 54.49 20.18 12.61
CA VAL A 510 54.53 21.51 11.94
C VAL A 510 53.27 21.66 11.07
N ALA A 511 52.76 22.84 10.68
CA ALA A 511 52.73 24.18 11.28
C ALA A 511 51.51 24.92 10.65
N ALA A 512 50.99 25.97 11.30
CA ALA A 512 49.80 26.70 10.82
C ALA A 512 50.13 27.73 9.72
N VAL A 513 49.21 27.93 8.77
CA VAL A 513 49.14 29.13 7.92
C VAL A 513 47.69 29.61 7.84
N SER A 514 47.50 30.92 7.95
CA SER A 514 46.20 31.57 8.20
C SER A 514 45.55 32.16 6.95
N ALA A 515 44.21 32.12 6.92
CA ALA A 515 43.33 33.21 6.45
C ALA A 515 43.38 33.62 4.94
N PRO A 516 42.38 34.37 4.40
CA PRO A 516 41.28 35.04 5.10
C PRO A 516 39.85 34.75 4.61
N VAL A 517 38.92 35.23 5.43
CA VAL A 517 37.50 35.41 5.13
C VAL A 517 37.25 36.52 4.11
N SER A 518 36.15 36.42 3.36
CA SER A 518 35.49 37.56 2.71
C SER A 518 33.98 37.50 2.92
N SER A 519 33.35 38.67 2.89
CA SER A 519 32.10 38.99 3.59
C SER A 519 30.82 38.76 2.77
N ALA A 520 29.69 38.83 3.47
CA ALA A 520 28.34 38.73 2.92
C ALA A 520 27.98 39.88 1.95
N ALA A 521 27.01 39.61 1.08
CA ALA A 521 26.20 40.62 0.37
C ALA A 521 24.76 40.10 0.18
N SER A 522 23.82 41.03 0.08
CA SER A 522 22.37 40.80 0.29
C SER A 522 21.62 40.19 -0.90
N ALA A 523 20.40 39.70 -0.61
CA ALA A 523 19.46 39.18 -1.59
C ALA A 523 18.89 40.24 -2.56
N PRO A 524 18.38 39.79 -3.72
CA PRO A 524 17.22 40.42 -4.34
C PRO A 524 16.03 39.45 -4.46
N THR A 525 14.84 39.99 -4.23
CA THR A 525 13.55 39.32 -4.47
C THR A 525 13.15 39.41 -5.95
N PRO A 526 12.63 38.33 -6.56
CA PRO A 526 11.64 38.42 -7.63
C PRO A 526 10.29 37.88 -7.10
N ALA A 527 9.26 38.72 -7.01
CA ALA A 527 8.31 38.99 -8.08
C ALA A 527 7.37 37.79 -8.35
N ALA A 528 6.09 37.98 -8.05
CA ALA A 528 5.06 36.96 -8.21
C ALA A 528 4.85 36.62 -9.69
N ALA A 529 4.98 35.33 -10.03
CA ALA A 529 4.63 34.80 -11.34
C ALA A 529 3.36 33.95 -11.22
N SER A 530 2.35 34.23 -12.06
CA SER A 530 1.09 33.50 -12.07
C SER A 530 1.29 32.03 -12.47
N SER A 531 0.80 31.11 -11.65
CA SER A 531 0.80 29.67 -11.95
C SER A 531 -0.05 29.38 -13.19
N GLN A 532 0.59 29.06 -14.31
CA GLN A 532 -0.11 28.49 -15.47
C GLN A 532 -0.22 26.97 -15.28
N VAL A 533 -1.45 26.48 -15.13
CA VAL A 533 -1.76 25.05 -15.14
C VAL A 533 -1.63 24.55 -16.58
N LEU A 534 -0.50 23.90 -16.88
CA LEU A 534 -0.17 23.46 -18.23
C LEU A 534 -0.81 22.09 -18.55
N VAL A 535 -2.09 22.10 -18.94
CA VAL A 535 -2.74 20.95 -19.59
C VAL A 535 -2.59 21.09 -21.10
N ILE A 536 -1.57 20.47 -21.68
CA ILE A 536 -1.42 20.36 -23.14
C ILE A 536 -1.73 18.92 -23.58
N PRO A 537 -2.82 18.69 -24.36
CA PRO A 537 -2.98 17.46 -25.11
C PRO A 537 -2.13 17.52 -26.39
N VAL A 538 -1.34 16.48 -26.67
CA VAL A 538 -0.55 16.37 -27.92
C VAL A 538 -0.93 15.13 -28.71
N SER A 539 -1.20 15.33 -29.99
CA SER A 539 -1.50 14.29 -30.99
C SER A 539 -0.29 13.41 -31.30
N LEU A 540 -0.53 12.16 -31.70
CA LEU A 540 0.50 11.25 -32.20
C LEU A 540 0.86 11.57 -33.67
N PRO A 541 2.14 11.58 -34.06
CA PRO A 541 2.54 11.52 -35.46
C PRO A 541 2.38 10.08 -36.00
N SER A 542 1.95 9.95 -37.26
CA SER A 542 1.91 8.65 -37.95
C SER A 542 3.22 8.37 -38.68
N ALA A 543 3.69 7.12 -38.61
CA ALA A 543 4.84 6.62 -39.36
C ALA A 543 4.42 6.18 -40.80
N PRO A 544 5.35 6.07 -41.76
CA PRO A 544 5.01 6.07 -43.19
C PRO A 544 4.57 4.71 -43.74
N ALA A 545 3.79 4.74 -44.82
CA ALA A 545 3.50 3.59 -45.67
C ALA A 545 3.95 3.88 -47.12
N VAL A 546 4.34 2.83 -47.83
CA VAL A 546 5.05 2.89 -49.12
C VAL A 546 4.09 3.04 -50.31
N ILE A 547 4.62 3.64 -51.37
CA ILE A 547 4.08 3.88 -52.71
C ILE A 547 3.13 2.78 -53.23
N ALA A 548 1.93 3.17 -53.65
CA ALA A 548 1.20 2.58 -54.78
C ALA A 548 0.36 3.69 -55.46
N SER A 549 0.40 3.77 -56.79
CA SER A 549 -0.21 4.86 -57.58
C SER A 549 -1.49 4.41 -58.28
N ALA A 550 -2.59 5.19 -58.16
CA ALA A 550 -3.67 5.26 -59.15
C ALA A 550 -4.61 6.47 -58.91
N VAL A 551 -4.91 7.18 -59.99
CA VAL A 551 -5.92 8.25 -60.21
C VAL A 551 -6.65 7.83 -61.51
N PRO A 552 -7.95 8.09 -61.80
CA PRO A 552 -8.88 9.15 -61.36
C PRO A 552 -10.16 8.57 -60.64
N THR A 553 -11.33 9.21 -60.45
CA THR A 553 -11.97 10.45 -61.00
C THR A 553 -13.01 11.02 -60.00
N ALA A 554 -13.47 12.25 -60.21
CA ALA A 554 -14.74 12.78 -59.64
C ALA A 554 -15.93 12.53 -60.60
N PRO A 555 -17.20 12.66 -60.16
CA PRO A 555 -17.84 13.98 -60.27
C PRO A 555 -18.85 14.37 -59.16
N ALA A 556 -19.01 15.70 -59.03
CA ALA A 556 -20.19 16.51 -58.68
C ALA A 556 -21.28 16.06 -57.67
N ALA A 557 -21.62 16.99 -56.78
CA ALA A 557 -22.77 16.95 -55.87
C ALA A 557 -24.09 17.42 -56.53
N PRO A 558 -25.22 17.29 -55.81
CA PRO A 558 -26.19 18.38 -55.72
C PRO A 558 -26.37 18.89 -54.28
N THR A 559 -26.97 20.08 -54.15
CA THR A 559 -26.94 20.92 -52.94
C THR A 559 -28.34 21.14 -52.34
N ALA A 560 -28.40 21.45 -51.03
CA ALA A 560 -29.49 22.10 -50.29
C ALA A 560 -30.70 21.23 -49.87
N PRO A 561 -31.49 21.65 -48.84
CA PRO A 561 -31.37 22.88 -48.05
C PRO A 561 -31.09 22.69 -46.54
N LEU A 562 -30.63 23.78 -45.91
CA LEU A 562 -30.59 23.93 -44.46
C LEU A 562 -32.00 24.21 -43.91
N THR A 563 -32.47 23.41 -42.95
CA THR A 563 -33.63 23.76 -42.11
C THR A 563 -33.22 23.88 -40.66
N SER A 564 -33.22 25.12 -40.17
CA SER A 564 -33.00 25.45 -38.76
C SER A 564 -34.24 25.12 -37.92
N ALA A 565 -34.13 24.11 -37.07
CA ALA A 565 -35.07 23.87 -35.97
C ALA A 565 -34.29 23.48 -34.71
N SER A 566 -34.15 24.42 -33.77
CA SER A 566 -33.57 24.14 -32.45
C SER A 566 -34.55 23.28 -31.65
N PRO A 567 -34.19 22.04 -31.23
CA PRO A 567 -35.01 21.28 -30.31
C PRO A 567 -34.92 21.88 -28.88
N PRO A 568 -35.96 21.69 -28.04
CA PRO A 568 -36.01 22.29 -26.71
C PRO A 568 -34.90 21.76 -25.77
N ALA A 569 -34.67 22.51 -24.69
CA ALA A 569 -33.73 22.14 -23.65
C ALA A 569 -34.10 20.81 -22.97
N THR A 570 -33.07 20.00 -22.70
CA THR A 570 -33.10 18.85 -21.77
C THR A 570 -34.13 17.76 -22.08
N SER A 571 -33.97 17.11 -23.24
CA SER A 571 -34.50 15.76 -23.46
C SER A 571 -33.62 14.70 -22.77
N ALA A 572 -34.21 13.55 -22.40
CA ALA A 572 -33.47 12.37 -21.95
C ALA A 572 -32.61 11.82 -23.10
N LEU A 573 -31.42 11.31 -22.78
CA LEU A 573 -30.51 10.78 -23.80
C LEU A 573 -31.05 9.43 -24.34
N ALA A 574 -31.70 9.45 -25.51
CA ALA A 574 -32.25 8.26 -26.16
C ALA A 574 -31.17 7.23 -26.56
N PRO A 575 -31.52 5.95 -26.80
CA PRO A 575 -30.59 4.96 -27.34
C PRO A 575 -29.96 5.40 -28.68
N GLY A 576 -28.69 5.08 -28.91
CA GLY A 576 -27.94 5.52 -30.07
C GLY A 576 -26.44 5.74 -29.81
N ARG A 577 -25.70 6.11 -30.84
CA ARG A 577 -24.27 6.49 -30.75
C ARG A 577 -24.14 8.00 -30.60
N TYR A 578 -23.42 8.46 -29.58
CA TYR A 578 -23.21 9.87 -29.30
C TYR A 578 -21.73 10.16 -29.09
N VAL A 579 -21.33 11.42 -29.22
CA VAL A 579 -20.00 11.90 -28.80
C VAL A 579 -20.20 12.74 -27.54
N GLN A 580 -19.70 12.27 -26.40
CA GLN A 580 -19.83 12.95 -25.11
C GLN A 580 -18.59 13.81 -24.82
N LEU A 581 -18.79 15.10 -24.55
CA LEU A 581 -17.74 16.05 -24.18
C LEU A 581 -17.60 16.26 -22.66
N GLY A 582 -18.63 15.90 -21.88
CA GLY A 582 -18.60 16.05 -20.42
C GLY A 582 -19.86 15.53 -19.74
N ALA A 583 -19.79 15.33 -18.43
CA ALA A 583 -20.91 14.92 -17.58
C ALA A 583 -20.87 15.71 -16.27
N TYR A 584 -21.98 16.34 -15.92
CA TYR A 584 -22.09 17.29 -14.80
C TYR A 584 -23.21 16.86 -13.84
N GLN A 585 -23.05 17.15 -12.56
CA GLN A 585 -24.05 16.80 -11.54
C GLN A 585 -25.27 17.74 -11.62
N SER A 586 -25.07 19.03 -11.94
CA SER A 586 -26.14 20.02 -12.13
C SER A 586 -26.40 20.32 -13.61
N GLN A 587 -27.66 20.60 -13.94
CA GLN A 587 -28.07 21.05 -15.28
C GLN A 587 -27.45 22.41 -15.62
N GLU A 588 -27.50 23.36 -14.67
CA GLU A 588 -26.93 24.70 -14.82
C GLU A 588 -25.41 24.67 -15.12
N GLY A 589 -24.66 23.78 -14.45
CA GLY A 589 -23.23 23.58 -14.73
C GLY A 589 -22.97 23.01 -16.13
N ALA A 590 -23.84 22.11 -16.60
CA ALA A 590 -23.78 21.58 -17.96
C ALA A 590 -24.09 22.66 -19.02
N GLU A 591 -25.10 23.49 -18.78
CA GLU A 591 -25.52 24.56 -19.67
C GLU A 591 -24.49 25.70 -19.73
N ALA A 592 -23.90 26.07 -18.59
CA ALA A 592 -22.80 27.03 -18.52
C ALA A 592 -21.56 26.54 -19.28
N ALA A 593 -21.18 25.26 -19.12
CA ALA A 593 -20.09 24.67 -19.89
C ALA A 593 -20.39 24.64 -21.40
N LEU A 594 -21.63 24.34 -21.78
CA LEU A 594 -22.05 24.35 -23.18
C LEU A 594 -22.05 25.77 -23.78
N ALA A 595 -22.43 26.79 -23.01
CA ALA A 595 -22.36 28.19 -23.42
C ALA A 595 -20.91 28.64 -23.66
N GLN A 596 -19.98 28.30 -22.74
CA GLN A 596 -18.55 28.57 -22.91
C GLN A 596 -17.96 27.87 -24.14
N LEU A 597 -18.40 26.64 -24.44
CA LEU A 597 -17.98 25.91 -25.64
C LEU A 597 -18.55 26.52 -26.92
N ARG A 598 -19.82 26.93 -26.94
CA ARG A 598 -20.44 27.62 -28.08
C ARG A 598 -19.73 28.93 -28.41
N ALA A 599 -19.32 29.69 -27.40
CA ALA A 599 -18.55 30.93 -27.56
C ALA A 599 -17.16 30.72 -28.22
N ARG A 600 -16.63 29.49 -28.23
CA ARG A 600 -15.38 29.13 -28.92
C ARG A 600 -15.56 28.64 -30.36
N GLY A 601 -16.81 28.52 -30.83
CA GLY A 601 -17.15 27.96 -32.14
C GLY A 601 -17.15 26.43 -32.13
N LEU A 602 -18.34 25.82 -32.12
CA LEU A 602 -18.49 24.37 -32.19
C LEU A 602 -18.73 23.92 -33.65
N PRO A 603 -17.98 22.91 -34.16
CA PRO A 603 -18.15 22.40 -35.51
C PRO A 603 -19.35 21.46 -35.68
N GLU A 604 -20.00 21.07 -34.58
CA GLU A 604 -21.13 20.13 -34.53
C GLU A 604 -22.16 20.61 -33.49
N PRO A 605 -23.46 20.33 -33.66
CA PRO A 605 -24.48 20.69 -32.68
C PRO A 605 -24.35 19.88 -31.39
N VAL A 606 -23.75 20.49 -30.35
CA VAL A 606 -23.72 19.94 -28.98
C VAL A 606 -24.93 20.40 -28.18
N SER A 607 -25.48 19.48 -27.39
CA SER A 607 -26.65 19.70 -26.53
C SER A 607 -26.47 19.05 -25.14
N VAL A 608 -27.13 19.60 -24.13
CA VAL A 608 -27.27 18.92 -22.83
C VAL A 608 -28.39 17.87 -22.94
N ARG A 609 -28.13 16.67 -22.42
CA ARG A 609 -29.07 15.56 -22.31
C ARG A 609 -28.95 14.93 -20.93
N ARG A 610 -30.09 14.55 -20.33
CA ARG A 610 -30.09 13.90 -19.01
C ARG A 610 -29.88 12.39 -19.16
N ASP A 611 -29.03 11.83 -18.30
CA ASP A 611 -28.78 10.40 -18.20
C ASP A 611 -28.65 9.99 -16.72
N GLY A 612 -29.71 9.44 -16.16
CA GLY A 612 -29.83 9.18 -14.72
C GLY A 612 -29.74 10.45 -13.89
N SER A 613 -28.77 10.49 -12.98
CA SER A 613 -28.42 11.66 -12.15
C SER A 613 -27.49 12.67 -12.83
N TRP A 614 -27.01 12.39 -14.04
CA TRP A 614 -26.00 13.21 -14.72
C TRP A 614 -26.57 13.98 -15.91
N HIS A 615 -25.99 15.15 -16.15
CA HIS A 615 -26.29 16.04 -17.28
C HIS A 615 -25.10 15.98 -18.25
N LYS A 616 -25.28 15.30 -19.38
CA LYS A 616 -24.22 15.00 -20.36
C LYS A 616 -24.25 16.01 -21.50
N LEU A 617 -23.08 16.53 -21.87
CA LEU A 617 -22.90 17.32 -23.09
C LEU A 617 -22.59 16.35 -24.22
N VAL A 618 -23.49 16.24 -25.20
CA VAL A 618 -23.37 15.29 -26.30
C VAL A 618 -23.65 15.94 -27.65
N ALA A 619 -22.96 15.45 -28.68
CA ALA A 619 -23.35 15.56 -30.08
C ALA A 619 -23.88 14.21 -30.60
N GLY A 620 -24.74 14.25 -31.61
CA GLY A 620 -25.45 13.08 -32.15
C GLY A 620 -26.96 13.05 -31.78
N PRO A 621 -27.67 11.94 -32.07
CA PRO A 621 -27.11 10.62 -32.39
C PRO A 621 -26.49 10.52 -33.79
N TYR A 622 -25.52 9.61 -33.94
CA TYR A 622 -24.86 9.25 -35.18
C TYR A 622 -25.30 7.86 -35.64
N ALA A 623 -25.55 7.71 -36.94
CA ALA A 623 -25.97 6.43 -37.51
C ALA A 623 -24.81 5.42 -37.54
N GLN A 624 -23.66 5.81 -38.08
CA GLN A 624 -22.48 4.93 -38.18
C GLN A 624 -21.44 5.24 -37.10
N ALA A 625 -20.55 4.27 -36.85
CA ALA A 625 -19.43 4.45 -35.93
C ALA A 625 -18.38 5.42 -36.49
N ALA A 626 -18.18 5.43 -37.81
CA ALA A 626 -17.29 6.36 -38.50
C ALA A 626 -17.73 7.81 -38.28
N ASP A 627 -19.00 8.15 -38.52
CA ASP A 627 -19.55 9.50 -38.30
C ASP A 627 -19.29 10.02 -36.88
N ALA A 628 -19.48 9.15 -35.88
CA ALA A 628 -19.23 9.47 -34.48
C ALA A 628 -17.73 9.70 -34.19
N GLN A 629 -16.83 8.87 -34.75
CA GLN A 629 -15.38 9.05 -34.64
C GLN A 629 -14.91 10.32 -35.36
N ASP A 630 -15.54 10.68 -36.47
CA ASP A 630 -15.24 11.86 -37.26
C ASP A 630 -15.67 13.15 -36.54
N ALA A 631 -16.89 13.16 -35.99
CA ALA A 631 -17.37 14.22 -35.12
C ALA A 631 -16.53 14.33 -33.83
N GLN A 632 -16.11 13.20 -33.23
CA GLN A 632 -15.19 13.17 -32.08
C GLN A 632 -13.86 13.86 -32.42
N ARG A 633 -13.27 13.57 -33.58
CA ARG A 633 -12.03 14.25 -34.03
C ARG A 633 -12.24 15.75 -34.24
N ARG A 634 -13.33 16.17 -34.89
CA ARG A 634 -13.67 17.60 -35.09
C ARG A 634 -13.90 18.34 -33.77
N LEU A 635 -14.70 17.77 -32.87
CA LEU A 635 -15.01 18.37 -31.57
C LEU A 635 -13.77 18.45 -30.66
N ARG A 636 -12.92 17.42 -30.66
CA ARG A 636 -11.64 17.44 -29.93
C ARG A 636 -10.71 18.53 -30.47
N ALA A 637 -10.59 18.67 -31.79
CA ALA A 637 -9.77 19.69 -32.42
C ALA A 637 -10.25 21.12 -32.12
N ALA A 638 -11.58 21.36 -32.13
CA ALA A 638 -12.15 22.69 -31.89
C ALA A 638 -12.20 23.09 -30.40
N THR A 639 -12.38 22.13 -29.49
CA THR A 639 -12.60 22.43 -28.05
C THR A 639 -11.38 22.19 -27.17
N GLY A 640 -10.44 21.36 -27.61
CA GLY A 640 -9.33 20.84 -26.79
C GLY A 640 -9.75 19.82 -25.74
N ILE A 641 -11.04 19.45 -25.67
CA ILE A 641 -11.58 18.48 -24.71
C ILE A 641 -11.55 17.09 -25.33
N ASP A 642 -11.04 16.11 -24.58
CA ASP A 642 -11.16 14.70 -24.94
C ASP A 642 -12.62 14.26 -24.86
N ALA A 643 -13.27 14.19 -26.02
CA ALA A 643 -14.61 13.65 -26.18
C ALA A 643 -14.57 12.13 -26.41
N PHE A 644 -15.59 11.39 -25.98
CA PHE A 644 -15.65 9.93 -26.07
C PHE A 644 -16.92 9.48 -26.82
N VAL A 645 -16.80 8.46 -27.68
CA VAL A 645 -17.98 7.85 -28.33
C VAL A 645 -18.72 6.98 -27.31
N LEU A 646 -19.93 7.41 -26.94
CA LEU A 646 -20.84 6.69 -26.06
C LEU A 646 -21.88 5.95 -26.90
N LEU A 647 -21.95 4.62 -26.73
CA LEU A 647 -22.93 3.77 -27.39
C LEU A 647 -24.01 3.38 -26.37
N ARG A 648 -25.15 4.06 -26.41
CA ARG A 648 -26.31 3.74 -25.55
C ARG A 648 -27.14 2.67 -26.23
N GLN A 649 -27.13 1.46 -25.66
CA GLN A 649 -28.09 0.40 -26.02
C GLN A 649 -29.47 0.72 -25.40
N PRO A 650 -30.58 0.19 -25.98
CA PRO A 650 -31.94 0.41 -25.48
C PRO A 650 -32.14 0.00 -24.02
#